data_AF-A0AAJ2TLJ6-F1
#
_entry.id   AF-A0AAJ2TLJ6-F1
#
_cell.length_a   1.000
_cell.length_b   1.000
_cell.length_c   1.000
_cell.angle_alpha   90.00
_cell.angle_beta   90.00
_cell.angle_gamma   90.00
#
_symmetry.space_group_name_H-M   'P 1'
#
loop_
_entity.id
_entity.type
_entity.pdbx_description
1 polymer ?
#
loop_
_entity_poly.entity_id
_entity_poly.type
_entity_poly.pdbx_seq_one_letter_code
_entity_poly.pdbx_strand_id
1 'polypeptide(L)'
;MEKNIIILGAGYAGILTAKKLAKRLKDHQDIKITVIDKKSYHTMLTELHEVAANRVEEDSIRISLNRIFEGRNVDVQVDTITDIDYEKKQLTGKLKTYPYDYLVLASGSQPTFFGVEGAKEFAYKLWSYEDAVKLKGHILNMFTKALQETNQQEKQRLLSFYVLGAGFTGVEMAGELAEWVPVLCKEFEIDRELVKITLVDMMDRVVPNLSEPLSEKAKRRLEKMGVTVMLNTSFNKVGENFIELKQGDQYQEFPTNSVVWAAGIESSDIANKAVALNQIGRGRIKTDEFLRAEGKNDVFIAGDNIFFIPDGETAPVPQMVENCEQSADTVAHNLTRAITEGGEMEKYAPKFHGVMVSIGGRYGISYVGTEKKKFALPSFLSQFVKHFINIIYFIQILGWNKVFSYIRHEFFTIRNCRSFVGGHFSNRTPSFLLVPLRVFLGAFWVYEGVKKVDEGWLYTPKLTPFFQGASDLFNAVINASGGGEVISTATAVGQGTEAAGSLLINWNILGLFKIILIQTTDIAIKLQVGLMDWFTSTIILSSESSEVFFQSVIVYSEIIVGILLILGLFTTISALYSIVLQGMFVTTTGLYLSTWWMIFAAVAVIIGGGRVFGLDYYVMPWLKERYKNIKIVRKLYIYHD
;
A
#
# COMPACT_ATOMS: atom_id res chain seq x y z
N MET A 1 -18.56 45.26 -11.29
CA MET A 1 -19.34 44.61 -10.21
C MET A 1 -18.71 43.26 -9.98
N GLU A 2 -18.61 42.80 -8.74
CA GLU A 2 -18.07 41.47 -8.43
C GLU A 2 -19.02 40.39 -8.97
N LYS A 3 -18.52 39.46 -9.80
CA LYS A 3 -19.29 38.31 -10.32
C LYS A 3 -19.11 37.11 -9.40
N ASN A 4 -20.22 36.47 -9.00
CA ASN A 4 -20.25 35.35 -8.07
C ASN A 4 -20.42 34.02 -8.81
N ILE A 5 -19.42 33.14 -8.68
CA ILE A 5 -19.48 31.76 -9.16
C ILE A 5 -19.70 30.87 -7.95
N ILE A 6 -20.84 30.16 -7.92
CA ILE A 6 -21.13 29.16 -6.90
C ILE A 6 -20.93 27.77 -7.48
N ILE A 7 -20.15 26.94 -6.81
CA ILE A 7 -19.95 25.53 -7.13
C ILE A 7 -20.56 24.71 -6.00
N LEU A 8 -21.68 24.03 -6.28
CA LEU A 8 -22.37 23.21 -5.30
C LEU A 8 -21.86 21.77 -5.35
N GLY A 9 -21.14 21.37 -4.31
CA GLY A 9 -20.55 20.05 -4.13
C GLY A 9 -19.03 20.08 -4.29
N ALA A 10 -18.31 19.51 -3.33
CA ALA A 10 -16.85 19.35 -3.33
C ALA A 10 -16.44 17.88 -3.58
N GLY A 11 -17.16 17.22 -4.49
CA GLY A 11 -16.74 15.94 -5.07
C GLY A 11 -15.63 16.10 -6.10
N TYR A 12 -15.33 15.04 -6.85
CA TYR A 12 -14.30 15.04 -7.91
C TYR A 12 -14.52 16.18 -8.91
N ALA A 13 -15.74 16.32 -9.45
CA ALA A 13 -16.05 17.34 -10.45
C ALA A 13 -15.94 18.75 -9.88
N GLY A 14 -16.58 19.03 -8.74
CA GLY A 14 -16.62 20.38 -8.17
C GLY A 14 -15.24 20.91 -7.77
N ILE A 15 -14.39 20.06 -7.18
CA ILE A 15 -13.02 20.45 -6.82
C ILE A 15 -12.19 20.76 -8.05
N LEU A 16 -12.22 19.87 -9.05
CA LEU A 16 -11.45 20.08 -10.28
C LEU A 16 -11.92 21.33 -11.02
N THR A 17 -13.24 21.56 -11.10
CA THR A 17 -13.81 22.78 -11.68
C THR A 17 -13.32 24.03 -10.95
N ALA A 18 -13.43 24.06 -9.62
CA ALA A 18 -12.98 25.19 -8.80
C ALA A 18 -11.48 25.47 -8.97
N LYS A 19 -10.64 24.42 -8.96
CA LYS A 19 -9.18 24.57 -9.13
C LYS A 19 -8.82 25.07 -10.53
N LYS A 20 -9.51 24.60 -11.56
CA LYS A 20 -9.30 25.03 -12.95
C LYS A 20 -9.77 26.47 -13.16
N LEU A 21 -10.93 26.85 -12.61
CA LEU A 21 -11.42 28.22 -12.64
C LEU A 21 -10.48 29.18 -11.92
N ALA A 22 -10.06 28.86 -10.69
CA ALA A 22 -9.11 29.69 -9.95
C ALA A 22 -7.76 29.88 -10.67
N LYS A 23 -7.35 28.91 -11.51
CA LYS A 23 -6.17 29.03 -12.36
C LYS A 23 -6.42 29.90 -13.59
N ARG A 24 -7.56 29.70 -14.28
CA ARG A 24 -7.93 30.43 -15.51
C ARG A 24 -8.28 31.89 -15.25
N LEU A 25 -8.84 32.19 -14.08
CA LEU A 25 -9.34 33.50 -13.68
C LEU A 25 -8.42 34.19 -12.65
N LYS A 26 -7.15 33.78 -12.55
CA LYS A 26 -6.21 34.27 -11.55
C LYS A 26 -6.03 35.80 -11.59
N ASP A 27 -6.11 36.38 -12.77
CA ASP A 27 -5.90 37.82 -12.99
C ASP A 27 -7.21 38.64 -12.87
N HIS A 28 -8.35 37.99 -12.61
CA HIS A 28 -9.67 38.62 -12.48
C HIS A 28 -10.05 38.77 -11.00
N GLN A 29 -9.71 39.93 -10.42
CA GLN A 29 -10.00 40.22 -9.00
C GLN A 29 -11.48 40.53 -8.73
N ASP A 30 -12.25 40.81 -9.78
CA ASP A 30 -13.69 41.05 -9.74
C ASP A 30 -14.52 39.76 -9.74
N ILE A 31 -13.88 38.58 -9.64
CA ILE A 31 -14.56 37.29 -9.62
C ILE A 31 -14.37 36.60 -8.28
N LYS A 32 -15.49 36.21 -7.67
CA LYS A 32 -15.52 35.43 -6.45
C LYS A 32 -15.98 34.00 -6.72
N ILE A 33 -15.10 33.04 -6.48
CA ILE A 33 -15.40 31.61 -6.59
C ILE A 33 -15.72 31.07 -5.20
N THR A 34 -16.91 30.50 -5.01
CA THR A 34 -17.32 29.87 -3.75
C THR A 34 -17.66 28.40 -3.99
N VAL A 35 -17.03 27.50 -3.25
CA VAL A 35 -17.38 26.07 -3.21
C VAL A 35 -18.20 25.82 -1.95
N ILE A 36 -19.40 25.26 -2.11
CA ILE A 36 -20.29 24.91 -1.02
C ILE A 36 -20.40 23.39 -0.92
N ASP A 37 -20.08 22.83 0.24
CA ASP A 37 -20.27 21.41 0.52
C ASP A 37 -20.79 21.17 1.95
N LYS A 38 -21.52 20.06 2.14
CA LYS A 38 -22.05 19.67 3.45
C LYS A 38 -20.95 19.20 4.42
N LYS A 39 -19.72 18.96 3.95
CA LYS A 39 -18.56 18.54 4.73
C LYS A 39 -17.36 19.46 4.49
N SER A 40 -16.48 19.57 5.48
CA SER A 40 -15.22 20.33 5.38
C SER A 40 -14.10 19.58 4.65
N TYR A 41 -14.39 18.42 4.06
CA TYR A 41 -13.43 17.56 3.39
C TYR A 41 -14.03 16.89 2.15
N HIS A 42 -13.18 16.69 1.15
CA HIS A 42 -13.40 15.80 0.03
C HIS A 42 -13.26 14.34 0.47
N THR A 43 -14.14 13.48 -0.04
CA THR A 43 -14.09 12.03 0.20
C THR A 43 -13.64 11.31 -1.06
N MET A 44 -12.63 10.44 -0.94
CA MET A 44 -12.20 9.53 -2.00
C MET A 44 -13.21 8.37 -2.13
N LEU A 45 -14.26 8.58 -2.91
CA LEU A 45 -15.34 7.60 -3.08
C LEU A 45 -14.84 6.27 -3.66
N THR A 46 -13.79 6.30 -4.47
CA THR A 46 -13.18 5.11 -5.08
C THR A 46 -12.45 4.21 -4.09
N GLU A 47 -12.20 4.67 -2.86
CA GLU A 47 -11.38 3.96 -1.87
C GLU A 47 -12.20 3.56 -0.62
N LEU A 48 -13.52 3.78 -0.62
CA LEU A 48 -14.38 3.51 0.55
C LEU A 48 -14.34 2.04 0.97
N HIS A 49 -14.29 1.12 0.01
CA HIS A 49 -14.24 -0.32 0.25
C HIS A 49 -12.99 -0.73 1.04
N GLU A 50 -11.89 -0.02 0.86
CA GLU A 50 -10.63 -0.29 1.54
C GLU A 50 -10.68 0.07 3.03
N VAL A 51 -11.33 1.20 3.35
CA VAL A 51 -11.58 1.61 4.75
C VAL A 51 -12.62 0.72 5.40
N ALA A 52 -13.71 0.41 4.69
CA ALA A 52 -14.76 -0.47 5.18
C ALA A 52 -14.24 -1.87 5.55
N ALA A 53 -13.23 -2.36 4.83
CA ALA A 53 -12.55 -3.62 5.11
C ALA A 53 -11.23 -3.47 5.91
N ASN A 54 -11.03 -2.31 6.55
CA ASN A 54 -9.91 -2.01 7.43
C ASN A 54 -8.50 -2.23 6.82
N ARG A 55 -8.39 -2.11 5.49
CA ARG A 55 -7.11 -2.26 4.79
C ARG A 55 -6.23 -1.03 4.96
N VAL A 56 -6.83 0.15 4.83
CA VAL A 56 -6.18 1.46 4.96
C VAL A 56 -6.79 2.25 6.12
N GLU A 57 -6.08 3.28 6.57
CA GLU A 57 -6.56 4.18 7.61
C GLU A 57 -7.67 5.10 7.10
N GLU A 58 -8.54 5.52 8.00
CA GLU A 58 -9.67 6.41 7.70
C GLU A 58 -9.26 7.77 7.10
N ASP A 59 -8.10 8.28 7.50
CA ASP A 59 -7.55 9.54 6.97
C ASP A 59 -7.05 9.43 5.53
N SER A 60 -6.91 8.23 4.97
CA SER A 60 -6.46 8.05 3.57
C SER A 60 -7.48 8.64 2.59
N ILE A 61 -8.78 8.53 2.92
CA ILE A 61 -9.91 8.90 2.05
C ILE A 61 -10.50 10.27 2.35
N ARG A 62 -10.03 10.98 3.37
CA ARG A 62 -10.50 12.34 3.73
C ARG A 62 -9.45 13.37 3.40
N ILE A 63 -9.84 14.40 2.68
CA ILE A 63 -8.94 15.48 2.28
C ILE A 63 -9.57 16.83 2.57
N SER A 64 -8.98 17.61 3.47
CA SER A 64 -9.50 18.95 3.82
C SER A 64 -9.66 19.84 2.59
N LEU A 65 -10.83 20.48 2.45
CA LEU A 65 -11.10 21.44 1.38
C LEU A 65 -10.19 22.68 1.51
N ASN A 66 -9.99 23.19 2.72
CA ASN A 66 -9.07 24.32 2.96
C ASN A 66 -7.66 24.01 2.46
N ARG A 67 -7.17 22.78 2.70
CA ARG A 67 -5.85 22.34 2.19
C ARG A 67 -5.81 22.21 0.67
N ILE A 68 -6.92 21.81 0.03
CA ILE A 68 -7.01 21.68 -1.44
C ILE A 68 -6.92 23.05 -2.13
N PHE A 69 -7.53 24.07 -1.52
CA PHE A 69 -7.62 25.43 -2.06
C PHE A 69 -6.62 26.42 -1.43
N GLU A 70 -5.69 25.94 -0.61
CA GLU A 70 -4.67 26.76 0.02
C GLU A 70 -3.88 27.56 -1.04
N GLY A 71 -3.79 28.89 -0.82
CA GLY A 71 -3.14 29.81 -1.74
C GLY A 71 -3.90 30.06 -3.06
N ARG A 72 -5.20 29.72 -3.14
CA ARG A 72 -6.05 30.01 -4.31
C ARG A 72 -7.22 30.93 -3.95
N ASN A 73 -7.69 31.69 -4.93
CA ASN A 73 -8.89 32.52 -4.82
C ASN A 73 -10.17 31.66 -4.90
N VAL A 74 -10.40 30.84 -3.88
CA VAL A 74 -11.60 30.00 -3.74
C VAL A 74 -12.06 30.07 -2.28
N ASP A 75 -13.26 30.58 -2.07
CA ASP A 75 -13.92 30.56 -0.77
C ASP A 75 -14.60 29.22 -0.53
N VAL A 76 -14.40 28.62 0.64
CA VAL A 76 -14.97 27.33 1.00
C VAL A 76 -16.03 27.53 2.08
N GLN A 77 -17.26 27.12 1.77
CA GLN A 77 -18.40 27.25 2.66
C GLN A 77 -18.93 25.87 3.03
N VAL A 78 -18.98 25.57 4.33
CA VAL A 78 -19.53 24.32 4.84
C VAL A 78 -21.00 24.54 5.20
N ASP A 79 -21.89 24.25 4.26
CA ASP A 79 -23.34 24.36 4.44
C ASP A 79 -24.06 23.28 3.63
N THR A 80 -25.24 22.87 4.09
CA THR A 80 -26.12 21.96 3.36
C THR A 80 -27.18 22.77 2.62
N ILE A 81 -27.04 22.86 1.29
CA ILE A 81 -28.05 23.48 0.45
C ILE A 81 -29.33 22.63 0.42
N THR A 82 -30.46 23.28 0.68
CA THR A 82 -31.78 22.65 0.72
C THR A 82 -32.65 22.97 -0.48
N ASP A 83 -32.42 24.13 -1.11
CA ASP A 83 -33.21 24.63 -2.23
C ASP A 83 -32.39 25.56 -3.15
N ILE A 84 -32.79 25.66 -4.42
CA ILE A 84 -32.17 26.52 -5.45
C ILE A 84 -33.27 27.27 -6.21
N ASP A 85 -33.26 28.61 -6.11
CA ASP A 85 -34.13 29.49 -6.88
C ASP A 85 -33.37 29.96 -8.13
N TYR A 86 -33.71 29.36 -9.29
CA TYR A 86 -33.07 29.65 -10.57
C TYR A 86 -33.54 30.94 -11.25
N GLU A 87 -34.60 31.58 -10.74
CA GLU A 87 -35.10 32.86 -11.25
C GLU A 87 -34.45 34.02 -10.49
N LYS A 88 -34.38 33.91 -9.16
CA LYS A 88 -33.64 34.87 -8.31
C LYS A 88 -32.14 34.65 -8.28
N LYS A 89 -31.67 33.55 -8.87
CA LYS A 89 -30.27 33.10 -8.89
C LYS A 89 -29.67 33.01 -7.49
N GLN A 90 -30.29 32.20 -6.63
CA GLN A 90 -29.91 32.09 -5.23
C GLN A 90 -30.02 30.64 -4.72
N LEU A 91 -29.03 30.19 -3.94
CA LEU A 91 -29.08 28.94 -3.22
C LEU A 91 -29.46 29.20 -1.76
N THR A 92 -30.34 28.38 -1.20
CA THR A 92 -30.73 28.45 0.21
C THR A 92 -30.08 27.29 0.96
N GLY A 93 -29.16 27.62 1.86
CA GLY A 93 -28.53 26.69 2.80
C GLY A 93 -29.23 26.68 4.16
N LYS A 94 -28.75 25.81 5.05
CA LYS A 94 -29.22 25.78 6.45
C LYS A 94 -28.69 26.97 7.25
N LEU A 95 -27.54 27.52 6.87
CA LEU A 95 -26.90 28.61 7.60
C LEU A 95 -27.20 29.96 6.98
N LYS A 96 -27.14 30.07 5.66
CA LYS A 96 -27.40 31.32 4.95
C LYS A 96 -27.80 31.07 3.49
N THR A 97 -28.11 32.16 2.80
CA THR A 97 -28.36 32.15 1.36
C THR A 97 -27.16 32.65 0.56
N TYR A 98 -27.01 32.15 -0.66
CA TYR A 98 -25.87 32.41 -1.53
C TYR A 98 -26.36 32.88 -2.91
N PRO A 99 -26.29 34.18 -3.24
CA PRO A 99 -26.56 34.65 -4.59
C PRO A 99 -25.47 34.18 -5.57
N TYR A 100 -25.84 33.98 -6.82
CA TYR A 100 -24.90 33.59 -7.87
C TYR A 100 -25.16 34.34 -9.18
N ASP A 101 -24.10 34.56 -9.95
CA ASP A 101 -24.18 34.94 -11.36
C ASP A 101 -24.06 33.69 -12.25
N TYR A 102 -23.20 32.75 -11.83
CA TYR A 102 -23.07 31.43 -12.44
C TYR A 102 -23.08 30.32 -11.38
N LEU A 103 -23.79 29.23 -11.67
CA LEU A 103 -23.89 28.06 -10.81
C LEU A 103 -23.28 26.84 -11.52
N VAL A 104 -22.40 26.12 -10.83
CA VAL A 104 -21.98 24.77 -11.20
C VAL A 104 -22.63 23.79 -10.23
N LEU A 105 -23.54 22.96 -10.72
CA LEU A 105 -24.15 21.87 -9.97
C LEU A 105 -23.29 20.61 -10.10
N ALA A 106 -22.51 20.32 -9.05
CA ALA A 106 -21.61 19.18 -8.94
C ALA A 106 -21.92 18.35 -7.67
N SER A 107 -23.22 18.23 -7.36
CA SER A 107 -23.72 17.67 -6.09
C SER A 107 -23.57 16.15 -5.95
N GLY A 108 -23.18 15.48 -7.04
CA GLY A 108 -22.93 14.04 -7.07
C GLY A 108 -24.21 13.21 -7.04
N SER A 109 -24.06 11.95 -6.69
CA SER A 109 -25.12 10.94 -6.64
C SER A 109 -25.30 10.40 -5.23
N GLN A 110 -26.29 9.53 -5.04
CA GLN A 110 -26.60 8.80 -3.82
C GLN A 110 -27.05 7.37 -4.14
N PRO A 111 -27.01 6.43 -3.19
CA PRO A 111 -27.50 5.08 -3.42
C PRO A 111 -29.00 5.06 -3.69
N THR A 112 -29.41 4.28 -4.69
CA THR A 112 -30.82 4.00 -4.97
C THR A 112 -31.15 2.57 -4.56
N PHE A 113 -32.31 2.38 -3.94
CA PHE A 113 -32.74 1.09 -3.38
C PHE A 113 -33.78 0.37 -4.25
N PHE A 114 -34.13 0.93 -5.41
CA PHE A 114 -35.11 0.35 -6.36
C PHE A 114 -36.47 -0.01 -5.76
N GLY A 115 -36.85 0.61 -4.65
CA GLY A 115 -38.08 0.28 -3.94
C GLY A 115 -38.06 -1.07 -3.21
N VAL A 116 -36.90 -1.71 -3.06
CA VAL A 116 -36.75 -2.95 -2.28
C VAL A 116 -37.11 -2.67 -0.82
N GLU A 117 -38.10 -3.39 -0.31
CA GLU A 117 -38.64 -3.19 1.04
C GLU A 117 -37.55 -3.39 2.10
N GLY A 118 -37.41 -2.45 3.03
CA GLY A 118 -36.48 -2.51 4.15
C GLY A 118 -35.00 -2.29 3.78
N ALA A 119 -34.65 -2.21 2.49
CA ALA A 119 -33.26 -2.04 2.08
C ALA A 119 -32.66 -0.70 2.54
N LYS A 120 -33.46 0.38 2.56
CA LYS A 120 -33.00 1.70 3.02
C LYS A 120 -32.77 1.75 4.53
N GLU A 121 -33.55 0.98 5.28
CA GLU A 121 -33.57 0.92 6.74
C GLU A 121 -32.49 -0.02 7.30
N PHE A 122 -32.34 -1.20 6.69
CA PHE A 122 -31.56 -2.30 7.26
C PHE A 122 -30.24 -2.58 6.52
N ALA A 123 -30.06 -2.12 5.28
CA ALA A 123 -28.80 -2.32 4.56
C ALA A 123 -27.75 -1.24 4.88
N TYR A 124 -26.49 -1.64 4.87
CA TYR A 124 -25.33 -0.76 4.92
C TYR A 124 -25.02 -0.25 3.52
N LYS A 125 -25.00 1.06 3.35
CA LYS A 125 -24.49 1.70 2.14
C LYS A 125 -22.97 1.75 2.17
N LEU A 126 -22.36 2.05 1.03
CA LEU A 126 -20.94 2.38 0.91
C LEU A 126 -20.78 3.60 0.00
N TRP A 127 -21.23 4.76 0.46
CA TRP A 127 -21.31 5.98 -0.35
C TRP A 127 -20.74 7.24 0.32
N SER A 128 -20.30 7.12 1.57
CA SER A 128 -19.67 8.20 2.32
C SER A 128 -18.57 7.65 3.23
N TYR A 129 -17.73 8.56 3.72
CA TYR A 129 -16.76 8.23 4.77
C TYR A 129 -17.45 7.59 5.98
N GLU A 130 -18.55 8.19 6.44
CA GLU A 130 -19.31 7.71 7.58
C GLU A 130 -19.89 6.31 7.34
N ASP A 131 -20.37 6.03 6.13
CA ASP A 131 -20.85 4.70 5.75
C ASP A 131 -19.73 3.66 5.82
N ALA A 132 -18.52 3.98 5.33
CA ALA A 132 -17.38 3.08 5.38
C ALA A 132 -16.94 2.77 6.83
N VAL A 133 -16.87 3.79 7.68
CA VAL A 133 -16.53 3.62 9.11
C VAL A 133 -17.61 2.83 9.84
N LYS A 134 -18.89 3.13 9.57
CA LYS A 134 -20.02 2.41 10.15
C LYS A 134 -19.99 0.93 9.75
N LEU A 135 -19.72 0.63 8.48
CA LEU A 135 -19.63 -0.74 7.99
C LEU A 135 -18.44 -1.50 8.60
N LYS A 136 -17.25 -0.87 8.68
CA LYS A 136 -16.09 -1.43 9.39
C LYS A 136 -16.42 -1.78 10.84
N GLY A 137 -17.04 -0.84 11.57
CA GLY A 137 -17.45 -1.04 12.96
C GLY A 137 -18.49 -2.16 13.11
N HIS A 138 -19.46 -2.24 12.19
CA HIS A 138 -20.45 -3.32 12.17
C HIS A 138 -19.80 -4.69 11.96
N ILE A 139 -18.89 -4.83 10.99
CA ILE A 139 -18.18 -6.10 10.73
C ILE A 139 -17.43 -6.55 11.99
N LEU A 140 -16.65 -5.66 12.63
CA LEU A 140 -15.95 -5.98 13.88
C LEU A 140 -16.91 -6.38 15.01
N ASN A 141 -18.05 -5.70 15.12
CA ASN A 141 -19.08 -6.02 16.11
C ASN A 141 -19.71 -7.40 15.85
N MET A 142 -19.92 -7.80 14.58
CA MET A 142 -20.44 -9.13 14.26
C MET A 142 -19.47 -10.24 14.69
N PHE A 143 -18.16 -10.06 14.44
CA PHE A 143 -17.15 -10.99 14.94
C PHE A 143 -17.08 -11.02 16.47
N THR A 144 -17.19 -9.86 17.12
CA THR A 144 -17.24 -9.77 18.60
C THR A 144 -18.43 -10.51 19.18
N LYS A 145 -19.63 -10.32 18.62
CA LYS A 145 -20.85 -11.02 19.04
C LYS A 145 -20.75 -12.52 18.76
N ALA A 146 -20.23 -12.92 17.60
CA ALA A 146 -20.05 -14.31 17.24
C ALA A 146 -19.08 -15.06 18.17
N LEU A 147 -18.07 -14.36 18.71
CA LEU A 147 -17.17 -14.93 19.72
C LEU A 147 -17.90 -15.25 21.04
N GLN A 148 -18.85 -14.40 21.44
CA GLN A 148 -19.65 -14.56 22.66
C GLN A 148 -20.85 -15.51 22.49
N GLU A 149 -21.24 -15.80 21.25
CA GLU A 149 -22.39 -16.64 20.93
C GLU A 149 -22.08 -18.14 21.12
N THR A 150 -23.02 -18.86 21.74
CA THR A 150 -22.93 -20.30 22.00
C THR A 150 -23.78 -21.11 21.02
N ASN A 151 -24.88 -20.54 20.52
CA ASN A 151 -25.73 -21.16 19.51
C ASN A 151 -25.08 -21.08 18.13
N GLN A 152 -24.86 -22.24 17.50
CA GLN A 152 -24.19 -22.34 16.20
C GLN A 152 -24.98 -21.70 15.05
N GLN A 153 -26.31 -21.76 15.08
CA GLN A 153 -27.14 -21.13 14.04
C GLN A 153 -27.08 -19.60 14.14
N GLU A 154 -27.13 -19.06 15.36
CA GLU A 154 -26.99 -17.63 15.60
C GLU A 154 -25.58 -17.13 15.24
N LYS A 155 -24.55 -17.90 15.59
CA LYS A 155 -23.16 -17.63 15.19
C LYS A 155 -23.01 -17.60 13.67
N GLN A 156 -23.58 -18.57 12.97
CA GLN A 156 -23.59 -18.62 11.51
C GLN A 156 -24.31 -17.41 10.89
N ARG A 157 -25.43 -16.98 11.49
CA ARG A 157 -26.20 -15.81 11.05
C ARG A 157 -25.40 -14.51 11.20
N LEU A 158 -24.71 -14.33 12.33
CA LEU A 158 -23.83 -13.17 12.58
C LEU A 158 -22.67 -13.10 11.58
N LEU A 159 -22.14 -14.26 11.19
CA LEU A 159 -20.96 -14.39 10.30
C LEU A 159 -21.32 -14.57 8.82
N SER A 160 -22.58 -14.34 8.44
CA SER A 160 -23.02 -14.38 7.04
C SER A 160 -23.16 -12.95 6.50
N PHE A 161 -22.37 -12.59 5.50
CA PHE A 161 -22.31 -11.25 4.90
C PHE A 161 -22.80 -11.29 3.45
N TYR A 162 -23.81 -10.48 3.13
CA TYR A 162 -24.35 -10.35 1.79
C TYR A 162 -23.96 -9.01 1.18
N VAL A 163 -23.41 -9.02 -0.03
CA VAL A 163 -23.12 -7.83 -0.83
C VAL A 163 -24.04 -7.84 -2.04
N LEU A 164 -24.93 -6.85 -2.14
CA LEU A 164 -25.93 -6.77 -3.20
C LEU A 164 -25.46 -5.81 -4.29
N GLY A 165 -25.36 -6.30 -5.52
CA GLY A 165 -24.79 -5.61 -6.66
C GLY A 165 -23.35 -6.05 -6.94
N ALA A 166 -23.15 -6.87 -7.97
CA ALA A 166 -21.88 -7.29 -8.52
C ALA A 166 -21.33 -6.31 -9.59
N GLY A 167 -21.65 -5.02 -9.49
CA GLY A 167 -20.95 -3.95 -10.21
C GLY A 167 -19.55 -3.69 -9.64
N PHE A 168 -18.94 -2.54 -9.99
CA PHE A 168 -17.62 -2.16 -9.48
C PHE A 168 -17.55 -2.19 -7.95
N THR A 169 -18.37 -1.38 -7.28
CA THR A 169 -18.32 -1.21 -5.82
C THR A 169 -18.52 -2.51 -5.04
N GLY A 170 -19.47 -3.35 -5.46
CA GLY A 170 -19.73 -4.60 -4.73
C GLY A 170 -18.68 -5.68 -4.96
N VAL A 171 -18.10 -5.78 -6.16
CA VAL A 171 -16.96 -6.68 -6.40
C VAL A 171 -15.73 -6.23 -5.61
N GLU A 172 -15.45 -4.93 -5.55
CA GLU A 172 -14.35 -4.39 -4.76
C GLU A 172 -14.56 -4.65 -3.26
N MET A 173 -15.75 -4.36 -2.73
CA MET A 173 -16.09 -4.61 -1.34
C MET A 173 -16.03 -6.11 -0.98
N ALA A 174 -16.58 -6.99 -1.82
CA ALA A 174 -16.53 -8.43 -1.58
C ALA A 174 -15.09 -8.96 -1.61
N GLY A 175 -14.26 -8.46 -2.53
CA GLY A 175 -12.84 -8.82 -2.61
C GLY A 175 -12.06 -8.37 -1.38
N GLU A 176 -12.24 -7.13 -0.94
CA GLU A 176 -11.60 -6.61 0.27
C GLU A 176 -12.04 -7.35 1.54
N LEU A 177 -13.34 -7.61 1.68
CA LEU A 177 -13.87 -8.38 2.81
C LEU A 177 -13.30 -9.80 2.83
N ALA A 178 -13.21 -10.46 1.68
CA ALA A 178 -12.64 -11.79 1.57
C ALA A 178 -11.15 -11.85 1.90
N GLU A 179 -10.38 -10.78 1.68
CA GLU A 179 -9.00 -10.68 2.17
C GLU A 179 -8.91 -10.36 3.67
N TRP A 180 -9.91 -9.69 4.24
CA TRP A 180 -9.93 -9.33 5.65
C TRP A 180 -10.41 -10.47 6.55
N VAL A 181 -11.38 -11.27 6.10
CA VAL A 181 -11.98 -12.36 6.89
C VAL A 181 -10.95 -13.32 7.50
N PRO A 182 -9.90 -13.79 6.80
CA PRO A 182 -8.87 -14.63 7.42
C PRO A 182 -8.12 -13.95 8.58
N VAL A 183 -7.93 -12.63 8.51
CA VAL A 183 -7.33 -11.83 9.59
C VAL A 183 -8.29 -11.77 10.78
N LEU A 184 -9.56 -11.46 10.53
CA LEU A 184 -10.60 -11.42 11.56
C LEU A 184 -10.79 -12.80 12.23
N CYS A 185 -10.81 -13.88 11.46
CA CYS A 185 -10.89 -15.24 12.00
C CYS A 185 -9.73 -15.54 12.97
N LYS A 186 -8.51 -15.09 12.64
CA LYS A 186 -7.35 -15.23 13.54
C LYS A 186 -7.48 -14.34 14.78
N GLU A 187 -7.86 -13.08 14.62
CA GLU A 187 -7.96 -12.10 15.72
C GLU A 187 -9.06 -12.44 16.72
N PHE A 188 -10.18 -12.98 16.25
CA PHE A 188 -11.34 -13.34 17.07
C PHE A 188 -11.40 -14.85 17.38
N GLU A 189 -10.39 -15.64 16.98
CA GLU A 189 -10.35 -17.09 17.20
C GLU A 189 -11.60 -17.84 16.66
N ILE A 190 -12.09 -17.41 15.49
CA ILE A 190 -13.27 -17.97 14.83
C ILE A 190 -12.83 -18.88 13.67
N ASP A 191 -13.44 -20.05 13.57
CA ASP A 191 -13.21 -20.97 12.45
C ASP A 191 -13.66 -20.34 11.12
N ARG A 192 -12.76 -20.33 10.13
CA ARG A 192 -13.00 -19.71 8.82
C ARG A 192 -14.24 -20.27 8.11
N GLU A 193 -14.57 -21.54 8.32
CA GLU A 193 -15.70 -22.23 7.68
C GLU A 193 -17.07 -21.66 8.09
N LEU A 194 -17.14 -21.02 9.27
CA LEU A 194 -18.36 -20.36 9.76
C LEU A 194 -18.65 -19.05 9.03
N VAL A 195 -17.63 -18.41 8.43
CA VAL A 195 -17.79 -17.10 7.80
C VAL A 195 -18.18 -17.25 6.33
N LYS A 196 -19.33 -16.69 5.97
CA LYS A 196 -19.87 -16.72 4.59
C LYS A 196 -19.91 -15.32 4.00
N ILE A 197 -19.43 -15.17 2.77
CA ILE A 197 -19.56 -13.94 1.99
C ILE A 197 -20.30 -14.31 0.71
N THR A 198 -21.44 -13.66 0.46
CA THR A 198 -22.27 -13.90 -0.72
C THR A 198 -22.42 -12.61 -1.51
N LEU A 199 -21.96 -12.60 -2.75
CA LEU A 199 -22.17 -11.51 -3.71
C LEU A 199 -23.38 -11.86 -4.57
N VAL A 200 -24.39 -11.00 -4.61
CA VAL A 200 -25.67 -11.25 -5.29
C VAL A 200 -25.93 -10.18 -6.35
N ASP A 201 -26.34 -10.57 -7.55
CA ASP A 201 -26.74 -9.63 -8.61
C ASP A 201 -27.87 -10.18 -9.49
N MET A 202 -28.69 -9.26 -10.03
CA MET A 202 -29.77 -9.56 -10.96
C MET A 202 -29.25 -9.92 -12.36
N MET A 203 -28.09 -9.38 -12.73
CA MET A 203 -27.43 -9.59 -14.00
C MET A 203 -26.80 -10.99 -14.06
N ASP A 204 -26.51 -11.43 -15.28
CA ASP A 204 -25.95 -12.75 -15.58
C ASP A 204 -24.43 -12.82 -15.39
N ARG A 205 -23.77 -11.68 -15.16
CA ARG A 205 -22.31 -11.57 -15.01
C ARG A 205 -21.89 -10.46 -14.03
N VAL A 206 -20.74 -10.66 -13.39
CA VAL A 206 -20.10 -9.64 -12.55
C VAL A 206 -19.45 -8.56 -13.41
N VAL A 207 -19.51 -7.31 -12.97
CA VAL A 207 -19.00 -6.11 -13.64
C VAL A 207 -19.31 -6.10 -15.15
N PRO A 208 -20.58 -5.91 -15.55
CA PRO A 208 -20.99 -6.02 -16.95
C PRO A 208 -20.30 -5.05 -17.92
N ASN A 209 -19.61 -4.03 -17.41
CA ASN A 209 -18.76 -3.11 -18.18
C ASN A 209 -17.45 -3.76 -18.70
N LEU A 210 -17.08 -4.93 -18.18
CA LEU A 210 -15.97 -5.73 -18.69
C LEU A 210 -16.45 -6.62 -19.84
N SER A 211 -15.50 -7.11 -20.65
CA SER A 211 -15.79 -8.19 -21.60
C SER A 211 -16.12 -9.49 -20.85
N GLU A 212 -16.93 -10.36 -21.44
CA GLU A 212 -17.36 -11.62 -20.82
C GLU A 212 -16.20 -12.46 -20.25
N PRO A 213 -15.06 -12.64 -20.96
CA PRO A 213 -13.95 -13.41 -20.40
C PRO A 213 -13.33 -12.75 -19.16
N LEU A 214 -13.36 -11.41 -19.06
CA LEU A 214 -12.83 -10.68 -17.92
C LEU A 214 -13.80 -10.70 -16.73
N SER A 215 -15.11 -10.59 -16.98
CA SER A 215 -16.15 -10.82 -15.98
C SER A 215 -16.05 -12.22 -15.38
N GLU A 216 -15.90 -13.25 -16.21
CA GLU A 216 -15.72 -14.63 -15.74
C GLU A 216 -14.42 -14.80 -14.93
N LYS A 217 -13.33 -14.13 -15.35
CA LYS A 217 -12.07 -14.10 -14.57
C LYS A 217 -12.25 -13.45 -13.19
N ALA A 218 -13.07 -12.40 -13.10
CA ALA A 218 -13.39 -11.73 -11.84
C ALA A 218 -14.19 -12.66 -10.91
N LYS A 219 -15.23 -13.30 -11.44
CA LYS A 219 -16.04 -14.28 -10.72
C LYS A 219 -15.20 -15.41 -10.16
N ARG A 220 -14.39 -16.09 -11.00
CA ARG A 220 -13.50 -17.18 -10.56
C ARG A 220 -12.53 -16.76 -9.48
N ARG A 221 -12.04 -15.50 -9.52
CA ARG A 221 -11.15 -14.97 -8.50
C ARG A 221 -11.87 -14.84 -7.16
N LEU A 222 -13.09 -14.27 -7.15
CA LEU A 222 -13.92 -14.15 -5.96
C LEU A 222 -14.25 -15.53 -5.36
N GLU A 223 -14.65 -16.48 -6.18
CA GLU A 223 -14.93 -17.87 -5.76
C GLU A 223 -13.69 -18.54 -5.14
N LYS A 224 -12.51 -18.35 -5.74
CA LYS A 224 -11.23 -18.84 -5.18
C LYS A 224 -10.90 -18.20 -3.82
N MET A 225 -11.42 -17.00 -3.54
CA MET A 225 -11.26 -16.32 -2.25
C MET A 225 -12.33 -16.74 -1.22
N GLY A 226 -13.24 -17.65 -1.60
CA GLY A 226 -14.31 -18.16 -0.74
C GLY A 226 -15.56 -17.28 -0.72
N VAL A 227 -15.78 -16.47 -1.76
CA VAL A 227 -17.02 -15.71 -1.97
C VAL A 227 -17.99 -16.55 -2.82
N THR A 228 -19.21 -16.73 -2.34
CA THR A 228 -20.30 -17.32 -3.14
C THR A 228 -20.88 -16.25 -4.05
N VAL A 229 -20.96 -16.51 -5.36
CA VAL A 229 -21.51 -15.55 -6.33
C VAL A 229 -22.86 -16.05 -6.84
N MET A 230 -23.93 -15.32 -6.54
CA MET A 230 -25.32 -15.60 -6.95
C MET A 230 -25.76 -14.59 -8.01
N LEU A 231 -25.73 -15.00 -9.27
CA LEU A 231 -26.16 -14.20 -10.43
C LEU A 231 -27.61 -14.55 -10.81
N ASN A 232 -28.23 -13.75 -11.67
CA ASN A 232 -29.64 -13.90 -12.03
C ASN A 232 -30.57 -13.98 -10.81
N THR A 233 -30.23 -13.25 -9.74
CA THR A 233 -30.90 -13.31 -8.44
C THR A 233 -31.34 -11.90 -8.03
N SER A 234 -32.64 -11.70 -7.87
CA SER A 234 -33.22 -10.40 -7.51
C SER A 234 -33.33 -10.22 -6.00
N PHE A 235 -33.25 -8.97 -5.56
CA PHE A 235 -33.42 -8.57 -4.17
C PHE A 235 -34.91 -8.26 -3.94
N ASN A 236 -35.60 -9.00 -3.07
CA ASN A 236 -37.02 -8.77 -2.81
C ASN A 236 -37.24 -7.92 -1.55
N LYS A 237 -36.59 -8.30 -0.45
CA LYS A 237 -36.77 -7.66 0.85
C LYS A 237 -35.52 -7.79 1.72
N VAL A 238 -35.23 -6.76 2.51
CA VAL A 238 -34.19 -6.79 3.53
C VAL A 238 -34.86 -6.56 4.88
N GLY A 239 -34.65 -7.47 5.84
CA GLY A 239 -35.12 -7.32 7.21
C GLY A 239 -33.98 -7.01 8.18
N GLU A 240 -34.29 -6.92 9.47
CA GLU A 240 -33.30 -6.67 10.53
C GLU A 240 -32.27 -7.81 10.66
N ASN A 241 -32.71 -9.05 10.48
CA ASN A 241 -31.93 -10.27 10.68
C ASN A 241 -32.03 -11.27 9.51
N PHE A 242 -32.53 -10.84 8.34
CA PHE A 242 -32.64 -11.67 7.15
C PHE A 242 -32.55 -10.86 5.86
N ILE A 243 -32.31 -11.56 4.76
CA ILE A 243 -32.50 -11.07 3.39
C ILE A 243 -33.34 -12.07 2.60
N GLU A 244 -34.31 -11.59 1.83
CA GLU A 244 -35.10 -12.40 0.91
C GLU A 244 -34.63 -12.16 -0.53
N LEU A 245 -34.20 -13.25 -1.16
CA LEU A 245 -33.72 -13.28 -2.53
C LEU A 245 -34.69 -14.06 -3.41
N LYS A 246 -34.82 -13.63 -4.67
CA LYS A 246 -35.64 -14.30 -5.67
C LYS A 246 -34.76 -14.86 -6.79
N GLN A 247 -34.87 -16.15 -7.07
CA GLN A 247 -34.20 -16.80 -8.20
C GLN A 247 -35.25 -17.56 -9.03
N GLY A 248 -35.44 -17.15 -10.29
CA GLY A 248 -36.60 -17.60 -11.07
C GLY A 248 -37.90 -17.20 -10.38
N ASP A 249 -38.78 -18.18 -10.13
CA ASP A 249 -40.05 -17.98 -9.42
C ASP A 249 -40.00 -18.30 -7.92
N GLN A 250 -38.82 -18.67 -7.40
CA GLN A 250 -38.64 -19.06 -6.00
C GLN A 250 -38.13 -17.87 -5.17
N TYR A 251 -38.76 -17.66 -4.02
CA TYR A 251 -38.30 -16.73 -2.99
C TYR A 251 -37.66 -17.53 -1.86
N GLN A 252 -36.49 -17.11 -1.42
CA GLN A 252 -35.77 -17.75 -0.32
C GLN A 252 -35.25 -16.69 0.65
N GLU A 253 -35.57 -16.90 1.92
CA GLU A 253 -35.05 -16.12 3.02
C GLU A 253 -33.72 -16.69 3.51
N PHE A 254 -32.75 -15.81 3.75
CA PHE A 254 -31.44 -16.14 4.30
C PHE A 254 -31.18 -15.34 5.58
N PRO A 255 -30.85 -16.00 6.70
CA PRO A 255 -30.58 -15.31 7.96
C PRO A 255 -29.23 -14.57 7.90
N THR A 256 -29.23 -13.27 8.20
CA THR A 256 -28.03 -12.42 8.22
C THR A 256 -28.27 -11.11 8.97
N ASN A 257 -27.25 -10.55 9.63
CA ASN A 257 -27.28 -9.15 10.11
C ASN A 257 -26.56 -8.16 9.20
N SER A 258 -26.03 -8.63 8.07
CA SER A 258 -25.02 -7.93 7.32
C SER A 258 -25.38 -7.93 5.84
N VAL A 259 -26.12 -6.90 5.43
CA VAL A 259 -26.42 -6.64 4.02
C VAL A 259 -25.73 -5.34 3.61
N VAL A 260 -24.84 -5.42 2.63
CA VAL A 260 -24.16 -4.26 2.03
C VAL A 260 -24.78 -3.98 0.68
N TRP A 261 -25.29 -2.76 0.49
CA TRP A 261 -25.96 -2.33 -0.73
C TRP A 261 -25.00 -1.59 -1.67
N ALA A 262 -24.79 -2.16 -2.86
CA ALA A 262 -23.95 -1.64 -3.94
C ALA A 262 -24.61 -1.77 -5.33
N ALA A 263 -25.93 -1.94 -5.39
CA ALA A 263 -26.66 -2.29 -6.61
C ALA A 263 -26.98 -1.08 -7.53
N GLY A 264 -26.79 0.15 -7.07
CA GLY A 264 -26.94 1.31 -7.93
C GLY A 264 -27.00 2.64 -7.24
N ILE A 265 -26.98 3.67 -8.08
CA ILE A 265 -27.04 5.08 -7.68
C ILE A 265 -28.10 5.84 -8.49
N GLU A 266 -28.44 7.01 -7.96
CA GLU A 266 -29.28 8.05 -8.55
C GLU A 266 -28.70 9.43 -8.21
N SER A 267 -29.17 10.49 -8.85
CA SER A 267 -28.74 11.86 -8.51
C SER A 267 -29.02 12.20 -7.05
N SER A 268 -28.23 13.11 -6.49
CA SER A 268 -28.39 13.60 -5.12
C SER A 268 -29.78 14.19 -4.87
N ASP A 269 -30.20 14.23 -3.59
CA ASP A 269 -31.47 14.84 -3.19
C ASP A 269 -31.68 16.27 -3.71
N ILE A 270 -30.62 17.11 -3.72
CA ILE A 270 -30.74 18.49 -4.20
C ILE A 270 -30.88 18.56 -5.73
N ALA A 271 -30.22 17.67 -6.46
CA ALA A 271 -30.39 17.55 -7.90
C ALA A 271 -31.80 17.04 -8.25
N ASN A 272 -32.33 16.06 -7.50
CA ASN A 272 -33.70 15.57 -7.68
C ASN A 272 -34.75 16.67 -7.40
N LYS A 273 -34.48 17.55 -6.43
CA LYS A 273 -35.34 18.71 -6.12
C LYS A 273 -35.26 19.84 -7.15
N ALA A 274 -34.30 19.82 -8.07
CA ALA A 274 -34.18 20.81 -9.14
C ALA A 274 -35.25 20.59 -10.23
N VAL A 275 -36.53 20.61 -9.86
CA VAL A 275 -37.68 20.36 -10.75
C VAL A 275 -37.82 21.40 -11.86
N ALA A 276 -37.18 22.56 -11.69
CA ALA A 276 -37.09 23.60 -12.72
C ALA A 276 -36.13 23.22 -13.87
N LEU A 277 -35.32 22.17 -13.70
CA LEU A 277 -34.41 21.65 -14.73
C LEU A 277 -34.98 20.37 -15.34
N ASN A 278 -34.69 20.14 -16.62
CA ASN A 278 -35.12 18.92 -17.32
C ASN A 278 -34.36 17.70 -16.79
N GLN A 279 -35.02 16.89 -15.95
CA GLN A 279 -34.45 15.67 -15.38
C GLN A 279 -34.88 14.43 -16.18
N ILE A 280 -33.92 13.55 -16.46
CA ILE A 280 -34.13 12.30 -17.18
C ILE A 280 -33.43 11.15 -16.45
N GLY A 281 -34.03 9.97 -16.54
CA GLY A 281 -33.55 8.77 -15.87
C GLY A 281 -33.67 8.92 -14.36
N ARG A 282 -32.64 8.48 -13.62
CA ARG A 282 -32.61 8.52 -12.15
C ARG A 282 -32.21 9.91 -11.63
N GLY A 283 -32.93 10.94 -12.07
CA GLY A 283 -32.75 12.34 -11.65
C GLY A 283 -31.53 13.04 -12.23
N ARG A 284 -30.94 12.52 -13.32
CA ARG A 284 -29.82 13.19 -14.02
C ARG A 284 -30.37 14.37 -14.82
N ILE A 285 -29.62 15.44 -14.95
CA ILE A 285 -30.07 16.69 -15.58
C ILE A 285 -29.60 16.72 -17.03
N LYS A 286 -30.54 16.89 -17.96
CA LYS A 286 -30.23 17.00 -19.38
C LYS A 286 -29.47 18.29 -19.66
N THR A 287 -28.34 18.14 -20.34
CA THR A 287 -27.48 19.27 -20.70
C THR A 287 -27.45 19.49 -22.20
N ASP A 288 -27.08 20.71 -22.58
CA ASP A 288 -26.61 20.97 -23.94
C ASP A 288 -25.17 20.45 -24.15
N GLU A 289 -24.64 20.66 -25.35
CA GLU A 289 -23.28 20.26 -25.73
C GLU A 289 -22.17 21.01 -24.99
N PHE A 290 -22.48 22.08 -24.26
CA PHE A 290 -21.53 22.89 -23.49
C PHE A 290 -21.60 22.60 -21.98
N LEU A 291 -22.36 21.57 -21.59
CA LEU A 291 -22.65 21.16 -20.21
C LEU A 291 -23.46 22.18 -19.41
N ARG A 292 -24.27 22.99 -20.08
CA ARG A 292 -25.27 23.85 -19.43
C ARG A 292 -26.59 23.11 -19.30
N ALA A 293 -27.33 23.37 -18.24
CA ALA A 293 -28.69 22.84 -18.11
C ALA A 293 -29.57 23.36 -19.26
N GLU A 294 -30.36 22.49 -19.89
CA GLU A 294 -31.24 22.92 -20.98
C GLU A 294 -32.14 24.10 -20.54
N GLY A 295 -32.12 25.19 -21.31
CA GLY A 295 -32.91 26.39 -21.04
C GLY A 295 -32.27 27.40 -20.07
N LYS A 296 -31.07 27.14 -19.52
CA LYS A 296 -30.35 28.07 -18.64
C LYS A 296 -28.91 28.27 -19.10
N ASN A 297 -28.51 29.53 -19.33
CA ASN A 297 -27.16 29.86 -19.82
C ASN A 297 -26.12 30.04 -18.70
N ASP A 298 -26.59 30.14 -17.46
CA ASP A 298 -25.84 30.45 -16.26
C ASP A 298 -25.70 29.26 -15.29
N VAL A 299 -26.27 28.10 -15.64
CA VAL A 299 -26.23 26.88 -14.82
C VAL A 299 -25.50 25.78 -15.58
N PHE A 300 -24.35 25.38 -15.08
CA PHE A 300 -23.52 24.29 -15.59
C PHE A 300 -23.68 23.04 -14.73
N ILE A 301 -23.67 21.86 -15.36
CA ILE A 301 -23.80 20.58 -14.68
C ILE A 301 -22.50 19.80 -14.83
N ALA A 302 -21.99 19.23 -13.73
CA ALA A 302 -20.73 18.51 -13.72
C ALA A 302 -20.85 17.15 -13.01
N GLY A 303 -20.00 16.19 -13.42
CA GLY A 303 -19.93 14.87 -12.80
C GLY A 303 -21.21 14.04 -12.95
N ASP A 304 -21.60 13.35 -11.89
CA ASP A 304 -22.68 12.35 -11.90
C ASP A 304 -24.07 12.90 -12.19
N ASN A 305 -24.27 14.22 -12.10
CA ASN A 305 -25.56 14.85 -12.38
C ASN A 305 -25.80 15.06 -13.88
N ILE A 306 -24.79 14.95 -14.74
CA ILE A 306 -24.93 15.16 -16.19
C ILE A 306 -25.80 14.07 -16.80
N PHE A 307 -26.77 14.41 -17.64
CA PHE A 307 -27.35 13.52 -18.66
C PHE A 307 -27.02 14.10 -20.04
N PHE A 308 -26.03 13.50 -20.70
CA PHE A 308 -25.58 13.89 -22.04
C PHE A 308 -25.23 12.63 -22.82
N ILE A 309 -25.69 12.55 -24.06
CA ILE A 309 -25.38 11.46 -24.98
C ILE A 309 -24.42 12.04 -26.03
N PRO A 310 -23.13 11.64 -26.02
CA PRO A 310 -22.17 12.09 -27.03
C PRO A 310 -22.58 11.69 -28.44
N ASP A 311 -22.14 12.47 -29.43
CA ASP A 311 -22.42 12.18 -30.83
C ASP A 311 -21.92 10.78 -31.24
N GLY A 312 -22.81 9.98 -31.81
CA GLY A 312 -22.52 8.60 -32.23
C GLY A 312 -22.71 7.54 -31.14
N GLU A 313 -23.03 7.94 -29.91
CA GLU A 313 -23.35 7.02 -28.81
C GLU A 313 -24.85 6.87 -28.62
N THR A 314 -25.27 5.74 -28.01
CA THR A 314 -26.68 5.46 -27.70
C THR A 314 -27.01 5.60 -26.22
N ALA A 315 -25.99 5.65 -25.37
CA ALA A 315 -26.11 5.73 -23.92
C ALA A 315 -25.53 7.04 -23.41
N PRO A 316 -26.08 7.58 -22.31
CA PRO A 316 -25.52 8.78 -21.71
C PRO A 316 -24.17 8.47 -21.05
N VAL A 317 -23.35 9.52 -20.87
CA VAL A 317 -22.04 9.40 -20.24
C VAL A 317 -22.11 8.66 -18.88
N PRO A 318 -21.11 7.85 -18.54
CA PRO A 318 -21.11 7.08 -17.30
C PRO A 318 -20.91 7.97 -16.06
N GLN A 319 -21.46 7.53 -14.93
CA GLN A 319 -21.23 8.12 -13.61
C GLN A 319 -19.93 7.58 -13.02
N MET A 320 -18.80 8.15 -13.45
CA MET A 320 -17.44 7.74 -13.10
C MET A 320 -16.58 8.96 -12.79
N VAL A 321 -15.50 8.73 -12.02
CA VAL A 321 -14.50 9.78 -11.73
C VAL A 321 -13.91 10.37 -13.00
N GLU A 322 -13.62 9.54 -14.01
CA GLU A 322 -13.08 10.02 -15.28
C GLU A 322 -14.04 11.01 -15.99
N ASN A 323 -15.35 10.77 -15.93
CA ASN A 323 -16.36 11.71 -16.42
C ASN A 323 -16.38 13.00 -15.59
N CYS A 324 -16.16 12.90 -14.28
CA CYS A 324 -16.01 14.07 -13.42
C CYS A 324 -14.80 14.93 -13.81
N GLU A 325 -13.65 14.33 -14.15
CA GLU A 325 -12.45 15.06 -14.54
C GLU A 325 -12.62 15.78 -15.89
N GLN A 326 -13.21 15.09 -16.86
CA GLN A 326 -13.44 15.61 -18.21
C GLN A 326 -14.51 16.71 -18.20
N SER A 327 -15.66 16.47 -17.56
CA SER A 327 -16.69 17.50 -17.41
C SER A 327 -16.20 18.73 -16.65
N ALA A 328 -15.36 18.56 -15.64
CA ALA A 328 -14.75 19.69 -14.94
C ALA A 328 -13.83 20.54 -15.83
N ASP A 329 -13.16 19.93 -16.82
CA ASP A 329 -12.36 20.69 -17.79
C ASP A 329 -13.23 21.57 -18.69
N THR A 330 -14.24 20.96 -19.30
CA THR A 330 -15.17 21.63 -20.22
C THR A 330 -15.98 22.71 -19.51
N VAL A 331 -16.53 22.42 -18.33
CA VAL A 331 -17.26 23.43 -17.53
C VAL A 331 -16.34 24.59 -17.16
N ALA A 332 -15.13 24.33 -16.68
CA ALA A 332 -14.21 25.41 -16.33
C ALA A 332 -13.79 26.26 -17.55
N HIS A 333 -13.61 25.63 -18.72
CA HIS A 333 -13.37 26.34 -19.97
C HIS A 333 -14.57 27.22 -20.31
N ASN A 334 -15.74 26.63 -20.47
CA ASN A 334 -16.93 27.30 -20.99
C ASN A 334 -17.42 28.40 -20.05
N LEU A 335 -17.36 28.18 -18.74
CA LEU A 335 -17.70 29.19 -17.74
C LEU A 335 -16.70 30.37 -17.76
N THR A 336 -15.41 30.11 -17.99
CA THR A 336 -14.42 31.20 -18.20
C THR A 336 -14.81 32.04 -19.43
N ARG A 337 -15.15 31.39 -20.55
CA ARG A 337 -15.55 32.08 -21.79
C ARG A 337 -16.84 32.88 -21.63
N ALA A 338 -17.82 32.31 -20.93
CA ALA A 338 -19.08 32.98 -20.63
C ALA A 338 -18.87 34.25 -19.77
N ILE A 339 -17.86 34.27 -18.90
CA ILE A 339 -17.59 35.41 -18.02
C ILE A 339 -16.76 36.50 -18.69
N THR A 340 -15.71 36.11 -19.42
CA THR A 340 -14.76 37.06 -20.03
C THR A 340 -15.22 37.59 -21.40
N GLU A 341 -16.40 37.17 -21.87
CA GLU A 341 -17.01 37.61 -23.13
C GLU A 341 -16.09 37.47 -24.36
N GLY A 342 -15.21 36.46 -24.34
CA GLY A 342 -14.16 36.29 -25.35
C GLY A 342 -13.79 34.82 -25.62
N GLY A 343 -13.90 34.43 -26.89
CA GLY A 343 -13.57 33.09 -27.40
C GLY A 343 -14.78 32.14 -27.51
N GLU A 344 -14.62 31.05 -28.25
CA GLU A 344 -15.67 30.06 -28.45
C GLU A 344 -15.74 29.07 -27.27
N MET A 345 -16.96 28.63 -26.94
CA MET A 345 -17.16 27.51 -26.01
C MET A 345 -16.78 26.19 -26.69
N GLU A 346 -16.30 25.26 -25.88
CA GLU A 346 -15.88 23.93 -26.32
C GLU A 346 -17.03 22.92 -26.12
N LYS A 347 -17.35 22.19 -27.19
CA LYS A 347 -18.31 21.08 -27.14
C LYS A 347 -17.77 19.93 -26.30
N TYR A 348 -18.61 19.35 -25.46
CA TYR A 348 -18.27 18.22 -24.62
C TYR A 348 -18.18 16.94 -25.44
N ALA A 349 -16.96 16.49 -25.69
CA ALA A 349 -16.66 15.26 -26.43
C ALA A 349 -15.75 14.33 -25.59
N PRO A 350 -16.30 13.69 -24.54
CA PRO A 350 -15.49 12.89 -23.63
C PRO A 350 -14.98 11.61 -24.29
N LYS A 351 -13.79 11.17 -23.86
CA LYS A 351 -13.15 9.93 -24.32
C LYS A 351 -12.73 9.09 -23.13
N PHE A 352 -13.37 7.93 -22.94
CA PHE A 352 -13.13 7.08 -21.78
C PHE A 352 -12.06 6.02 -22.05
N HIS A 353 -11.03 5.99 -21.21
CA HIS A 353 -9.85 5.13 -21.41
C HIS A 353 -10.05 3.67 -20.98
N GLY A 354 -11.24 3.34 -20.48
CA GLY A 354 -11.61 1.99 -20.06
C GLY A 354 -11.90 1.92 -18.57
N VAL A 355 -11.87 0.71 -18.01
CA VAL A 355 -12.24 0.47 -16.62
C VAL A 355 -11.27 -0.49 -15.95
N MET A 356 -11.12 -0.35 -14.64
CA MET A 356 -10.34 -1.24 -13.79
C MET A 356 -11.16 -1.50 -12.53
N VAL A 357 -11.16 -2.75 -12.09
CA VAL A 357 -11.79 -3.19 -10.85
C VAL A 357 -10.77 -3.92 -9.99
N SER A 358 -10.71 -3.57 -8.71
CA SER A 358 -9.91 -4.30 -7.73
C SER A 358 -10.69 -5.46 -7.10
N ILE A 359 -10.00 -6.53 -6.75
CA ILE A 359 -10.55 -7.68 -6.02
C ILE A 359 -9.63 -7.92 -4.82
N GLY A 360 -9.90 -7.17 -3.75
CA GLY A 360 -8.97 -6.97 -2.64
C GLY A 360 -7.75 -6.14 -3.04
N GLY A 361 -6.78 -6.06 -2.15
CA GLY A 361 -5.54 -5.29 -2.36
C GLY A 361 -4.54 -5.96 -3.31
N ARG A 362 -4.74 -7.23 -3.71
CA ARG A 362 -3.71 -8.03 -4.40
C ARG A 362 -4.01 -8.40 -5.84
N TYR A 363 -5.24 -8.20 -6.30
CA TYR A 363 -5.64 -8.66 -7.63
C TYR A 363 -6.51 -7.61 -8.31
N GLY A 364 -6.14 -7.21 -9.53
CA GLY A 364 -6.91 -6.28 -10.35
C GLY A 364 -7.29 -6.91 -11.68
N ILE A 365 -8.36 -6.40 -12.28
CA ILE A 365 -8.75 -6.67 -13.66
C ILE A 365 -8.99 -5.34 -14.33
N SER A 366 -8.44 -5.14 -15.52
CA SER A 366 -8.64 -3.93 -16.29
C SER A 366 -8.89 -4.23 -17.75
N TYR A 367 -9.72 -3.40 -18.37
CA TYR A 367 -9.98 -3.36 -19.79
C TYR A 367 -9.77 -1.93 -20.26
N VAL A 368 -8.56 -1.64 -20.71
CA VAL A 368 -8.06 -0.27 -20.92
C VAL A 368 -7.51 -0.10 -22.34
N GLY A 369 -7.51 1.13 -22.83
CA GLY A 369 -7.01 1.48 -24.16
C GLY A 369 -7.82 2.59 -24.79
N THR A 370 -7.74 2.70 -26.11
CA THR A 370 -8.58 3.64 -26.87
C THR A 370 -9.91 2.99 -27.21
N GLU A 371 -10.93 3.79 -27.56
CA GLU A 371 -12.24 3.29 -27.99
C GLU A 371 -12.15 2.20 -29.07
N LYS A 372 -11.19 2.34 -30.01
CA LYS A 372 -10.99 1.40 -31.11
C LYS A 372 -10.19 0.16 -30.72
N LYS A 373 -9.39 0.20 -29.65
CA LYS A 373 -8.48 -0.88 -29.23
C LYS A 373 -8.32 -0.90 -27.71
N LYS A 374 -9.21 -1.62 -27.03
CA LYS A 374 -9.09 -1.96 -25.60
C LYS A 374 -8.48 -3.35 -25.44
N PHE A 375 -7.62 -3.50 -24.44
CA PHE A 375 -6.96 -4.76 -24.11
C PHE A 375 -6.99 -5.03 -22.60
N ALA A 376 -6.88 -6.30 -22.26
CA ALA A 376 -6.79 -6.74 -20.88
C ALA A 376 -5.35 -6.67 -20.39
N LEU A 377 -5.13 -6.12 -19.20
CA LEU A 377 -3.80 -6.17 -18.57
C LEU A 377 -3.66 -7.41 -17.67
N PRO A 378 -2.42 -7.90 -17.49
CA PRO A 378 -2.07 -8.76 -16.37
C PRO A 378 -2.44 -8.10 -15.03
N SER A 379 -2.81 -8.91 -14.04
CA SER A 379 -3.38 -8.42 -12.79
C SER A 379 -2.49 -7.44 -12.01
N PHE A 380 -1.17 -7.71 -11.99
CA PHE A 380 -0.18 -6.82 -11.38
C PHE A 380 -0.19 -5.42 -12.04
N LEU A 381 -0.27 -5.38 -13.37
CA LEU A 381 -0.35 -4.12 -14.12
C LEU A 381 -1.71 -3.43 -13.94
N SER A 382 -2.82 -4.19 -13.81
CA SER A 382 -4.13 -3.61 -13.47
C SER A 382 -4.12 -2.91 -12.10
N GLN A 383 -3.49 -3.52 -11.09
CA GLN A 383 -3.32 -2.90 -9.76
C GLN A 383 -2.38 -1.69 -9.83
N PHE A 384 -1.28 -1.77 -10.59
CA PHE A 384 -0.45 -0.60 -10.84
C PHE A 384 -1.26 0.55 -11.46
N VAL A 385 -2.11 0.27 -12.45
CA VAL A 385 -2.98 1.28 -13.08
C VAL A 385 -3.95 1.90 -12.07
N LYS A 386 -4.55 1.13 -11.15
CA LYS A 386 -5.37 1.66 -10.04
C LYS A 386 -4.61 2.76 -9.29
N HIS A 387 -3.45 2.42 -8.76
CA HIS A 387 -2.70 3.36 -7.95
C HIS A 387 -2.13 4.52 -8.77
N PHE A 388 -1.77 4.28 -10.03
CA PHE A 388 -1.28 5.33 -10.92
C PHE A 388 -2.35 6.39 -11.24
N ILE A 389 -3.60 5.97 -11.50
CA ILE A 389 -4.73 6.89 -11.71
C ILE A 389 -4.98 7.72 -10.44
N ASN A 390 -4.96 7.10 -9.26
CA ASN A 390 -5.08 7.81 -7.99
C ASN A 390 -3.94 8.83 -7.80
N ILE A 391 -2.70 8.48 -8.15
CA ILE A 391 -1.55 9.40 -8.10
C ILE A 391 -1.77 10.60 -9.04
N ILE A 392 -2.24 10.38 -10.28
CA ILE A 392 -2.56 11.46 -11.22
C ILE A 392 -3.61 12.40 -10.61
N TYR A 393 -4.68 11.85 -10.04
CA TYR A 393 -5.70 12.66 -9.37
C TYR A 393 -5.12 13.45 -8.18
N PHE A 394 -4.29 12.83 -7.34
CA PHE A 394 -3.65 13.53 -6.22
C PHE A 394 -2.71 14.65 -6.66
N ILE A 395 -1.99 14.49 -7.77
CA ILE A 395 -1.20 15.56 -8.37
C ILE A 395 -2.10 16.75 -8.73
N GLN A 396 -3.29 16.50 -9.32
CA GLN A 396 -4.24 17.54 -9.67
C GLN A 396 -4.78 18.28 -8.42
N ILE A 397 -5.07 17.60 -7.32
CA ILE A 397 -5.71 18.20 -6.13
C ILE A 397 -4.78 18.72 -5.04
N LEU A 398 -3.65 18.08 -4.76
CA LEU A 398 -2.75 18.43 -3.65
C LEU A 398 -1.26 18.30 -4.01
N GLY A 399 -0.93 17.97 -5.26
CA GLY A 399 0.46 17.82 -5.70
C GLY A 399 1.19 16.70 -4.96
N TRP A 400 2.52 16.84 -4.88
CA TRP A 400 3.42 15.82 -4.34
C TRP A 400 3.20 15.46 -2.87
N ASN A 401 2.67 16.38 -2.07
CA ASN A 401 2.45 16.14 -0.64
C ASN A 401 1.45 14.99 -0.41
N LYS A 402 0.32 14.99 -1.12
CA LYS A 402 -0.65 13.89 -1.01
C LYS A 402 -0.15 12.62 -1.68
N VAL A 403 0.60 12.71 -2.78
CA VAL A 403 1.21 11.55 -3.44
C VAL A 403 2.12 10.79 -2.47
N PHE A 404 3.00 11.49 -1.74
CA PHE A 404 3.88 10.84 -0.77
C PHE A 404 3.09 10.17 0.37
N SER A 405 2.09 10.87 0.92
CA SER A 405 1.21 10.30 1.94
C SER A 405 0.50 9.05 1.43
N TYR A 406 -0.03 9.07 0.20
CA TYR A 406 -0.72 7.95 -0.42
C TYR A 406 0.22 6.76 -0.65
N ILE A 407 1.40 6.99 -1.25
CA ILE A 407 2.38 5.92 -1.49
C ILE A 407 2.78 5.25 -0.17
N ARG A 408 2.98 6.05 0.88
CA ARG A 408 3.29 5.51 2.20
C ARG A 408 2.19 4.56 2.69
N HIS A 409 0.92 4.94 2.57
CA HIS A 409 -0.20 4.13 3.07
C HIS A 409 -0.48 2.88 2.24
N GLU A 410 -0.45 2.97 0.90
CA GLU A 410 -0.75 1.86 0.00
C GLU A 410 0.39 0.84 -0.17
N PHE A 411 1.64 1.28 -0.03
CA PHE A 411 2.81 0.45 -0.35
C PHE A 411 3.72 0.20 0.85
N PHE A 412 3.95 1.19 1.71
CA PHE A 412 4.97 1.09 2.78
C PHE A 412 4.42 0.72 4.16
N THR A 413 3.15 1.01 4.44
CA THR A 413 2.53 0.74 5.75
C THR A 413 1.25 -0.08 5.65
N ILE A 414 1.07 -0.82 4.56
CA ILE A 414 -0.16 -1.58 4.31
C ILE A 414 -0.29 -2.76 5.28
N ARG A 415 -1.47 -2.91 5.88
CA ARG A 415 -1.73 -3.94 6.90
C ARG A 415 -1.82 -5.32 6.28
N ASN A 416 -1.28 -6.33 6.99
CA ASN A 416 -1.37 -7.75 6.65
C ASN A 416 -0.92 -8.08 5.20
N CYS A 417 0.02 -7.32 4.64
CA CYS A 417 0.53 -7.48 3.27
C CYS A 417 -0.58 -7.45 2.20
N ARG A 418 -1.68 -6.73 2.44
CA ARG A 418 -2.82 -6.59 1.52
C ARG A 418 -2.54 -5.56 0.43
N SER A 419 -1.46 -5.75 -0.32
CA SER A 419 -1.13 -4.93 -1.49
C SER A 419 -0.59 -5.84 -2.59
N PHE A 420 -0.69 -5.40 -3.85
CA PHE A 420 -0.21 -6.15 -5.00
C PHE A 420 1.31 -6.32 -5.01
N VAL A 421 2.05 -5.48 -4.26
CA VAL A 421 3.49 -5.64 -4.01
C VAL A 421 3.80 -6.48 -2.76
N GLY A 422 2.77 -7.02 -2.11
CA GLY A 422 2.88 -7.85 -0.92
C GLY A 422 3.50 -7.13 0.27
N GLY A 423 4.25 -7.88 1.08
CA GLY A 423 4.98 -7.36 2.24
C GLY A 423 6.42 -6.94 1.94
N HIS A 424 6.87 -6.95 0.68
CA HIS A 424 8.25 -6.59 0.35
C HIS A 424 8.56 -5.12 0.64
N PHE A 425 7.57 -4.25 0.45
CA PHE A 425 7.70 -2.82 0.74
C PHE A 425 7.02 -2.42 2.06
N SER A 426 6.11 -3.26 2.56
CA SER A 426 5.29 -2.97 3.75
C SER A 426 6.00 -3.36 5.04
N ASN A 427 6.90 -2.49 5.53
CA ASN A 427 7.53 -2.65 6.83
C ASN A 427 7.60 -1.29 7.54
N ARG A 428 7.39 -1.30 8.87
CA ARG A 428 7.49 -0.07 9.70
C ARG A 428 8.83 0.65 9.52
N THR A 429 9.88 -0.11 9.29
CA THR A 429 11.21 0.37 8.91
C THR A 429 11.46 -0.03 7.46
N PRO A 430 12.00 0.85 6.59
CA PRO A 430 12.19 0.58 5.16
C PRO A 430 13.30 -0.45 4.91
N SER A 431 13.03 -1.71 5.24
CA SER A 431 14.00 -2.81 5.18
C SER A 431 14.42 -3.18 3.75
N PHE A 432 13.73 -2.68 2.73
CA PHE A 432 14.20 -2.77 1.34
C PHE A 432 15.55 -2.07 1.14
N LEU A 433 15.86 -1.05 1.95
CA LEU A 433 17.17 -0.39 1.93
C LEU A 433 18.32 -1.30 2.42
N LEU A 434 17.99 -2.39 3.11
CA LEU A 434 18.98 -3.39 3.53
C LEU A 434 19.34 -4.37 2.41
N VAL A 435 18.58 -4.43 1.32
CA VAL A 435 18.82 -5.41 0.25
C VAL A 435 20.17 -5.19 -0.45
N PRO A 436 20.56 -3.96 -0.88
CA PRO A 436 21.88 -3.72 -1.44
C PRO A 436 23.00 -4.12 -0.47
N LEU A 437 22.84 -3.78 0.82
CA LEU A 437 23.82 -4.12 1.86
C LEU A 437 23.94 -5.64 2.08
N ARG A 438 22.80 -6.35 2.10
CA ARG A 438 22.73 -7.81 2.21
C ARG A 438 23.40 -8.51 1.03
N VAL A 439 23.08 -8.08 -0.19
CA VAL A 439 23.64 -8.65 -1.42
C VAL A 439 25.14 -8.36 -1.50
N PHE A 440 25.57 -7.15 -1.13
CA PHE A 440 26.97 -6.77 -1.13
C PHE A 440 27.79 -7.56 -0.11
N LEU A 441 27.29 -7.68 1.13
CA LEU A 441 27.92 -8.53 2.15
C LEU A 441 28.06 -9.98 1.68
N GLY A 442 26.99 -10.52 1.07
CA GLY A 442 27.01 -11.88 0.54
C GLY A 442 28.00 -12.04 -0.63
N ALA A 443 28.03 -11.08 -1.56
CA ALA A 443 28.98 -11.07 -2.68
C ALA A 443 30.44 -11.02 -2.20
N PHE A 444 30.73 -10.24 -1.15
CA PHE A 444 32.07 -10.17 -0.56
C PHE A 444 32.50 -11.53 0.03
N TRP A 445 31.61 -12.23 0.74
CA TRP A 445 31.89 -13.58 1.25
C TRP A 445 32.13 -14.60 0.13
N VAL A 446 31.33 -14.57 -0.95
CA VAL A 446 31.57 -15.41 -2.13
C VAL A 446 32.93 -15.09 -2.75
N TYR A 447 33.26 -13.80 -2.88
CA TYR A 447 34.54 -13.37 -3.42
C TYR A 447 35.73 -13.91 -2.60
N GLU A 448 35.71 -13.74 -1.27
CA GLU A 448 36.77 -14.25 -0.38
C GLU A 448 36.89 -15.78 -0.46
N GLY A 449 35.77 -16.49 -0.47
CA GLY A 449 35.76 -17.94 -0.59
C GLY A 449 36.32 -18.43 -1.93
N VAL A 450 35.89 -17.84 -3.05
CA VAL A 450 36.37 -18.20 -4.40
C VAL A 450 37.85 -17.88 -4.56
N LYS A 451 38.32 -16.75 -4.03
CA LYS A 451 39.74 -16.39 -4.00
C LYS A 451 40.57 -17.46 -3.30
N LYS A 452 40.12 -17.95 -2.14
CA LYS A 452 40.80 -19.04 -1.42
C LYS A 452 40.79 -20.36 -2.18
N VAL A 453 39.73 -20.66 -2.93
CA VAL A 453 39.70 -21.83 -3.83
C VAL A 453 40.80 -21.71 -4.90
N ASP A 454 40.92 -20.54 -5.53
CA ASP A 454 41.94 -20.26 -6.56
C ASP A 454 43.38 -20.33 -5.99
N GLU A 455 43.57 -19.85 -4.76
CA GLU A 455 44.83 -19.95 -4.02
C GLU A 455 45.16 -21.38 -3.52
N GLY A 456 44.30 -22.37 -3.78
CA GLY A 456 44.54 -23.78 -3.48
C GLY A 456 44.28 -24.20 -2.03
N TRP A 457 43.47 -23.44 -1.28
CA TRP A 457 43.14 -23.73 0.13
C TRP A 457 42.35 -25.02 0.32
N LEU A 458 41.79 -25.65 -0.73
CA LEU A 458 41.09 -26.94 -0.57
C LEU A 458 42.03 -28.16 -0.53
N TYR A 459 43.28 -27.99 -0.97
CA TYR A 459 44.18 -29.12 -1.22
C TYR A 459 45.53 -28.99 -0.51
N THR A 460 45.97 -27.76 -0.25
CA THR A 460 47.29 -27.50 0.34
C THR A 460 47.17 -26.85 1.71
N PRO A 461 47.88 -27.30 2.76
CA PRO A 461 47.87 -26.65 4.07
C PRO A 461 48.36 -25.20 3.97
N LYS A 462 47.52 -24.24 4.38
CA LYS A 462 47.83 -22.79 4.32
C LYS A 462 47.63 -22.07 5.66
N LEU A 463 46.92 -22.62 6.64
CA LEU A 463 46.65 -21.96 7.93
C LEU A 463 47.92 -21.77 8.77
N THR A 464 48.85 -22.73 8.78
CA THR A 464 50.10 -22.60 9.55
C THR A 464 50.91 -21.36 9.12
N PRO A 465 51.29 -21.20 7.84
CA PRO A 465 52.01 -20.00 7.40
C PRO A 465 51.14 -18.73 7.51
N PHE A 466 49.82 -18.84 7.37
CA PHE A 466 48.90 -17.71 7.47
C PHE A 466 48.78 -17.15 8.90
N PHE A 467 48.66 -18.01 9.92
CA PHE A 467 48.61 -17.61 11.32
C PHE A 467 49.96 -17.14 11.85
N GLN A 468 51.06 -17.76 11.40
CA GLN A 468 52.42 -17.32 11.74
C GLN A 468 52.69 -15.93 11.17
N GLY A 469 52.45 -15.70 9.88
CA GLY A 469 52.68 -14.39 9.25
C GLY A 469 51.89 -13.26 9.92
N ALA A 470 50.63 -13.51 10.30
CA ALA A 470 49.85 -12.55 11.06
C ALA A 470 50.42 -12.29 12.46
N SER A 471 50.84 -13.35 13.17
CA SER A 471 51.40 -13.21 14.52
C SER A 471 52.75 -12.48 14.51
N ASP A 472 53.60 -12.77 13.52
CA ASP A 472 54.89 -12.11 13.33
C ASP A 472 54.73 -10.62 13.05
N LEU A 473 53.75 -10.24 12.22
CA LEU A 473 53.44 -8.83 11.96
C LEU A 473 53.05 -8.08 13.25
N PHE A 474 52.12 -8.64 14.03
CA PHE A 474 51.69 -8.03 15.30
C PHE A 474 52.84 -7.97 16.31
N ASN A 475 53.64 -9.03 16.44
CA ASN A 475 54.78 -9.07 17.35
C ASN A 475 55.89 -8.10 16.94
N ALA A 476 56.16 -7.94 15.63
CA ALA A 476 57.14 -6.99 15.13
C ALA A 476 56.78 -5.55 15.51
N VAL A 477 55.52 -5.15 15.34
CA VAL A 477 55.04 -3.80 15.70
C VAL A 477 55.05 -3.58 17.23
N ILE A 478 54.69 -4.60 18.01
CA ILE A 478 54.76 -4.53 19.49
C ILE A 478 56.21 -4.39 19.96
N ASN A 479 57.14 -5.16 19.40
CA ASN A 479 58.54 -5.11 19.80
C ASN A 479 59.21 -3.81 19.34
N ALA A 480 58.85 -3.28 18.17
CA ALA A 480 59.34 -1.99 17.66
C ALA A 480 58.84 -0.79 18.50
N SER A 481 57.69 -0.91 19.14
CA SER A 481 57.14 0.11 20.06
C SER A 481 57.62 -0.05 21.50
N GLY A 482 58.29 -1.16 21.83
CA GLY A 482 58.84 -1.48 23.16
C GLY A 482 60.19 -0.84 23.49
N GLY A 483 60.60 0.22 22.77
CA GLY A 483 61.86 0.94 22.99
C GLY A 483 61.69 2.30 23.69
N GLY A 484 61.78 2.32 25.02
CA GLY A 484 62.37 3.42 25.79
C GLY A 484 61.44 4.44 26.45
N GLU A 485 61.19 4.26 27.75
CA GLU A 485 61.23 5.37 28.70
C GLU A 485 62.53 6.18 28.51
N VAL A 486 62.42 7.50 28.51
CA VAL A 486 63.55 8.43 28.51
C VAL A 486 64.23 8.36 29.87
N ILE A 487 65.28 7.55 30.00
CA ILE A 487 66.35 7.75 30.99
C ILE A 487 67.70 7.68 30.28
N SER A 488 68.45 8.75 30.48
CA SER A 488 69.80 9.03 29.97
C SER A 488 70.81 7.92 30.26
N THR A 489 71.46 7.39 29.23
CA THR A 489 72.94 7.36 29.08
C THR A 489 73.31 6.84 27.69
N ALA A 490 74.29 7.48 27.06
CA ALA A 490 74.82 7.16 25.74
C ALA A 490 75.39 5.73 25.66
N THR A 491 75.29 5.06 24.51
CA THR A 491 76.39 4.86 23.53
C THR A 491 75.99 3.84 22.43
N ALA A 492 76.14 4.28 21.18
CA ALA A 492 76.43 3.55 19.94
C ALA A 492 75.51 2.47 19.32
N VAL A 493 74.97 2.87 18.16
CA VAL A 493 75.04 2.21 16.82
C VAL A 493 74.44 0.82 16.65
N GLY A 494 73.24 0.80 16.07
CA GLY A 494 72.68 -0.31 15.30
C GLY A 494 71.59 0.23 14.39
N GLN A 495 71.67 -0.06 13.09
CA GLN A 495 70.81 0.46 12.02
C GLN A 495 69.31 0.40 12.38
N GLY A 496 68.66 1.56 12.37
CA GLY A 496 67.22 1.67 12.48
C GLY A 496 66.56 0.99 11.28
N THR A 497 65.91 -0.14 11.52
CA THR A 497 64.87 -0.64 10.63
C THR A 497 63.66 0.25 10.89
N GLU A 498 63.28 1.08 9.91
CA GLU A 498 62.03 1.84 9.98
C GLU A 498 60.88 0.88 10.31
N ALA A 499 60.13 1.21 11.36
CA ALA A 499 59.07 0.35 11.86
C ALA A 499 58.01 0.13 10.76
N ALA A 500 57.69 -1.13 10.46
CA ALA A 500 56.65 -1.53 9.50
C ALA A 500 55.20 -1.16 9.95
N GLY A 501 55.06 -0.41 11.04
CA GLY A 501 53.80 0.05 11.60
C GLY A 501 53.97 0.68 12.99
N SER A 502 52.90 1.28 13.51
CA SER A 502 52.84 1.84 14.86
C SER A 502 51.83 1.11 15.74
N LEU A 503 52.14 0.95 17.03
CA LEU A 503 51.23 0.37 18.01
C LEU A 503 50.29 1.47 18.52
N LEU A 504 48.99 1.24 18.39
CA LEU A 504 47.96 2.18 18.85
C LEU A 504 47.40 1.78 20.22
N ILE A 505 47.05 0.50 20.39
CA ILE A 505 46.47 -0.04 21.63
C ILE A 505 47.10 -1.40 21.92
N ASN A 506 47.48 -1.63 23.18
CA ASN A 506 47.86 -2.95 23.69
C ASN A 506 47.35 -3.07 25.13
N TRP A 507 46.08 -3.45 25.26
CA TRP A 507 45.44 -3.58 26.56
C TRP A 507 45.34 -5.04 26.95
N ASN A 508 45.83 -5.36 28.15
CA ASN A 508 45.65 -6.66 28.77
C ASN A 508 44.57 -6.55 29.85
N ILE A 509 43.40 -7.13 29.59
CA ILE A 509 42.27 -7.13 30.51
C ILE A 509 42.36 -8.39 31.37
N LEU A 510 42.76 -8.21 32.64
CA LEU A 510 42.79 -9.24 33.68
C LEU A 510 43.64 -10.48 33.36
N GLY A 511 44.57 -10.40 32.40
CA GLY A 511 45.36 -11.55 31.94
C GLY A 511 44.60 -12.55 31.09
N LEU A 512 43.32 -12.27 30.77
CA LEU A 512 42.41 -13.18 30.08
C LEU A 512 42.21 -12.79 28.61
N PHE A 513 42.19 -11.49 28.32
CA PHE A 513 41.96 -10.95 26.97
C PHE A 513 42.98 -9.87 26.66
N LYS A 514 43.70 -9.99 25.55
CA LYS A 514 44.62 -8.95 25.09
C LYS A 514 44.13 -8.34 23.78
N ILE A 515 43.77 -7.06 23.83
CA ILE A 515 43.30 -6.28 22.69
C ILE A 515 44.50 -5.52 22.12
N ILE A 516 44.83 -5.81 20.86
CA ILE A 516 45.97 -5.22 20.18
C ILE A 516 45.45 -4.50 18.93
N LEU A 517 45.76 -3.21 18.82
CA LEU A 517 45.47 -2.38 17.65
C LEU A 517 46.80 -1.87 17.09
N ILE A 518 47.08 -2.22 15.83
CA ILE A 518 48.27 -1.75 15.11
C ILE A 518 47.84 -0.95 13.88
N GLN A 519 48.69 0.00 13.49
CA GLN A 519 48.59 0.74 12.23
C GLN A 519 49.75 0.32 11.34
N THR A 520 49.48 -0.31 10.22
CA THR A 520 50.45 -0.54 9.14
C THR A 520 50.01 0.28 7.93
N THR A 521 49.81 -0.33 6.76
CA THR A 521 49.10 0.27 5.62
C THR A 521 47.60 0.43 5.90
N ASP A 522 47.04 -0.42 6.77
CA ASP A 522 45.67 -0.35 7.29
C ASP A 522 45.70 -0.52 8.82
N ILE A 523 44.63 -0.13 9.51
CA ILE A 523 44.46 -0.38 10.95
C ILE A 523 43.99 -1.83 11.12
N ALA A 524 44.65 -2.61 11.97
CA ALA A 524 44.26 -3.98 12.28
C ALA A 524 44.02 -4.16 13.78
N ILE A 525 42.93 -4.84 14.14
CA ILE A 525 42.61 -5.23 15.51
C ILE A 525 42.74 -6.74 15.69
N LYS A 526 43.41 -7.18 16.76
CA LYS A 526 43.49 -8.58 17.16
C LYS A 526 43.10 -8.74 18.62
N LEU A 527 42.25 -9.72 18.90
CA LEU A 527 41.86 -10.11 20.25
C LEU A 527 42.50 -11.45 20.59
N GLN A 528 43.57 -11.44 21.37
CA GLN A 528 44.17 -12.70 21.83
C GLN A 528 43.38 -13.24 23.03
N VAL A 529 42.96 -14.50 22.91
CA VAL A 529 42.21 -15.23 23.92
C VAL A 529 42.92 -16.56 24.13
N GLY A 530 43.43 -16.82 25.34
CA GLY A 530 44.26 -18.00 25.59
C GLY A 530 43.57 -19.34 25.26
N LEU A 531 42.24 -19.41 25.40
CA LEU A 531 41.45 -20.57 24.99
C LEU A 531 41.49 -20.78 23.45
N MET A 532 41.44 -19.69 22.68
CA MET A 532 41.49 -19.76 21.22
C MET A 532 42.89 -20.14 20.74
N ASP A 533 43.93 -19.60 21.37
CA ASP A 533 45.32 -19.97 21.06
C ASP A 533 45.58 -21.46 21.32
N TRP A 534 45.05 -21.99 22.44
CA TRP A 534 45.08 -23.43 22.73
C TRP A 534 44.31 -24.24 21.67
N PHE A 535 43.10 -23.81 21.31
CA PHE A 535 42.27 -24.49 20.31
C PHE A 535 42.96 -24.53 18.94
N THR A 536 43.52 -23.41 18.49
CA THR A 536 44.23 -23.33 17.22
C THR A 536 45.47 -24.21 17.20
N SER A 537 46.32 -24.14 18.22
CA SER A 537 47.55 -24.94 18.28
C SER A 537 47.31 -26.44 18.49
N THR A 538 46.31 -26.81 19.30
CA THR A 538 46.07 -28.20 19.71
C THR A 538 45.13 -28.95 18.77
N ILE A 539 44.15 -28.27 18.19
CA ILE A 539 43.09 -28.91 17.39
C ILE A 539 43.27 -28.59 15.91
N ILE A 540 43.32 -27.30 15.55
CA ILE A 540 43.38 -26.89 14.14
C ILE A 540 44.72 -27.27 13.50
N LEU A 541 45.84 -26.93 14.14
CA LEU A 541 47.19 -27.16 13.63
C LEU A 541 47.82 -28.49 14.07
N SER A 542 47.00 -29.45 14.52
CA SER A 542 47.48 -30.75 15.05
C SER A 542 48.12 -31.65 13.99
N SER A 543 47.68 -31.52 12.73
CA SER A 543 48.17 -32.29 11.59
C SER A 543 47.78 -31.60 10.28
N GLU A 544 48.50 -31.90 9.19
CA GLU A 544 48.17 -31.37 7.86
C GLU A 544 46.73 -31.71 7.43
N SER A 545 46.25 -32.91 7.77
CA SER A 545 44.87 -33.31 7.48
C SER A 545 43.83 -32.51 8.26
N SER A 546 44.12 -32.16 9.52
CA SER A 546 43.26 -31.28 10.33
C SER A 546 43.24 -29.87 9.75
N GLU A 547 44.41 -29.35 9.36
CA GLU A 547 44.55 -28.03 8.75
C GLU A 547 43.73 -27.91 7.45
N VAL A 548 43.86 -28.89 6.54
CA VAL A 548 43.08 -28.94 5.29
C VAL A 548 41.59 -29.07 5.57
N PHE A 549 41.19 -29.83 6.59
CA PHE A 549 39.78 -29.94 6.98
C PHE A 549 39.19 -28.59 7.45
N PHE A 550 39.81 -27.94 8.43
CA PHE A 550 39.29 -26.69 8.99
C PHE A 550 39.28 -25.55 7.97
N GLN A 551 40.33 -25.42 7.15
CA GLN A 551 40.38 -24.38 6.12
C GLN A 551 39.33 -24.64 5.02
N SER A 552 39.09 -25.91 4.66
CA SER A 552 38.02 -26.26 3.72
C SER A 552 36.64 -25.90 4.28
N VAL A 553 36.39 -26.16 5.57
CA VAL A 553 35.15 -25.75 6.24
C VAL A 553 34.97 -24.24 6.18
N ILE A 554 36.02 -23.45 6.42
CA ILE A 554 35.95 -21.99 6.31
C ILE A 554 35.57 -21.57 4.89
N VAL A 555 36.28 -22.06 3.88
CA VAL A 555 36.04 -21.72 2.46
C VAL A 555 34.60 -22.07 2.04
N TYR A 556 34.14 -23.29 2.35
CA TYR A 556 32.75 -23.66 2.05
C TYR A 556 31.75 -22.80 2.80
N SER A 557 32.03 -22.45 4.06
CA SER A 557 31.15 -21.62 4.85
C SER A 557 31.05 -20.21 4.30
N GLU A 558 32.15 -19.61 3.85
CA GLU A 558 32.16 -18.28 3.21
C GLU A 558 31.30 -18.28 1.93
N ILE A 559 31.48 -19.27 1.06
CA ILE A 559 30.69 -19.38 -0.18
C ILE A 559 29.22 -19.61 0.12
N ILE A 560 28.89 -20.56 1.02
CA ILE A 560 27.51 -20.91 1.36
C ILE A 560 26.80 -19.72 2.02
N VAL A 561 27.42 -19.09 3.02
CA VAL A 561 26.89 -17.90 3.71
C VAL A 561 26.69 -16.77 2.71
N GLY A 562 27.67 -16.56 1.82
CA GLY A 562 27.59 -15.55 0.78
C GLY A 562 26.38 -15.74 -0.15
N ILE A 563 26.20 -16.97 -0.67
CA ILE A 563 25.06 -17.31 -1.53
C ILE A 563 23.72 -17.15 -0.78
N LEU A 564 23.64 -17.65 0.47
CA LEU A 564 22.43 -17.54 1.29
C LEU A 564 22.04 -16.08 1.55
N LEU A 565 23.02 -15.21 1.83
CA LEU A 565 22.79 -13.77 2.00
C LEU A 565 22.32 -13.11 0.69
N ILE A 566 22.92 -13.44 -0.45
CA ILE A 566 22.50 -12.90 -1.77
C ILE A 566 21.04 -13.27 -2.05
N LEU A 567 20.71 -14.56 -1.93
CA LEU A 567 19.36 -15.09 -2.15
C LEU A 567 18.36 -14.63 -1.07
N GLY A 568 18.86 -14.14 0.07
CA GLY A 568 18.04 -13.81 1.24
C GLY A 568 17.33 -15.03 1.82
N LEU A 569 18.03 -16.17 1.89
CA LEU A 569 17.56 -17.42 2.46
C LEU A 569 18.31 -17.71 3.76
N PHE A 570 17.58 -17.96 4.85
CA PHE A 570 18.12 -18.10 6.20
C PHE A 570 19.00 -16.92 6.62
N THR A 571 18.62 -15.70 6.19
CA THR A 571 19.43 -14.49 6.32
C THR A 571 19.88 -14.22 7.74
N THR A 572 19.00 -14.43 8.73
CA THR A 572 19.34 -14.26 10.15
C THR A 572 20.47 -15.20 10.57
N ILE A 573 20.40 -16.48 10.19
CA ILE A 573 21.42 -17.48 10.51
C ILE A 573 22.72 -17.16 9.79
N SER A 574 22.65 -16.83 8.49
CA SER A 574 23.82 -16.47 7.69
C SER A 574 24.51 -15.19 8.18
N ALA A 575 23.74 -14.19 8.62
CA ALA A 575 24.28 -12.95 9.20
C ALA A 575 24.95 -13.19 10.55
N LEU A 576 24.34 -14.01 11.42
CA LEU A 576 24.97 -14.41 12.69
C LEU A 576 26.25 -15.20 12.44
N TYR A 577 26.23 -16.13 11.48
CA TYR A 577 27.41 -16.90 11.11
C TYR A 577 28.51 -16.01 10.50
N SER A 578 28.14 -15.00 9.71
CA SER A 578 29.06 -13.97 9.22
C SER A 578 29.76 -13.26 10.38
N ILE A 579 29.06 -12.94 11.47
CA ILE A 579 29.68 -12.35 12.68
C ILE A 579 30.64 -13.34 13.34
N VAL A 580 30.28 -14.63 13.39
CA VAL A 580 31.17 -15.69 13.92
C VAL A 580 32.46 -15.79 13.11
N LEU A 581 32.38 -15.79 11.77
CA LEU A 581 33.57 -15.79 10.90
C LEU A 581 34.46 -14.56 11.14
N GLN A 582 33.86 -13.37 11.28
CA GLN A 582 34.61 -12.16 11.60
C GLN A 582 35.25 -12.23 12.99
N GLY A 583 34.53 -12.74 13.99
CA GLY A 583 35.09 -12.98 15.34
C GLY A 583 36.27 -13.95 15.30
N MET A 584 36.18 -15.01 14.49
CA MET A 584 37.29 -15.94 14.26
C MET A 584 38.51 -15.22 13.68
N PHE A 585 38.36 -14.36 12.66
CA PHE A 585 39.47 -13.57 12.13
C PHE A 585 40.06 -12.61 13.17
N VAL A 586 39.23 -11.90 13.93
CA VAL A 586 39.68 -10.99 15.01
C VAL A 586 40.54 -11.75 16.03
N THR A 587 40.19 -13.00 16.35
CA THR A 587 40.92 -13.81 17.34
C THR A 587 42.14 -14.55 16.81
N THR A 588 42.29 -14.70 15.49
CA THR A 588 43.38 -15.48 14.87
C THR A 588 44.37 -14.59 14.13
N THR A 589 43.98 -14.04 12.98
CA THR A 589 44.83 -13.20 12.13
C THR A 589 44.78 -11.71 12.45
N GLY A 590 43.77 -11.29 13.21
CA GLY A 590 43.35 -9.91 13.30
C GLY A 590 42.44 -9.52 12.14
N LEU A 591 41.70 -8.43 12.33
CA LEU A 591 40.74 -7.88 11.40
C LEU A 591 41.12 -6.45 11.01
N TYR A 592 41.19 -6.20 9.70
CA TYR A 592 41.58 -4.91 9.12
C TYR A 592 40.39 -3.95 9.05
N LEU A 593 40.62 -2.66 9.23
CA LEU A 593 39.58 -1.63 9.25
C LEU A 593 38.78 -1.60 7.93
N SER A 594 39.45 -1.87 6.81
CA SER A 594 38.82 -2.05 5.49
C SER A 594 37.72 -3.12 5.44
N THR A 595 37.67 -4.07 6.39
CA THR A 595 36.62 -5.11 6.47
C THR A 595 35.67 -4.94 7.65
N TRP A 596 35.86 -3.93 8.52
CA TRP A 596 34.98 -3.71 9.69
C TRP A 596 33.52 -3.43 9.31
N TRP A 597 33.30 -2.81 8.14
CA TRP A 597 31.94 -2.58 7.62
C TRP A 597 31.14 -3.88 7.53
N MET A 598 31.78 -5.05 7.35
CA MET A 598 31.10 -6.34 7.29
C MET A 598 30.41 -6.70 8.60
N ILE A 599 30.98 -6.33 9.74
CA ILE A 599 30.36 -6.56 11.06
C ILE A 599 29.08 -5.75 11.16
N PHE A 600 29.15 -4.44 10.87
CA PHE A 600 27.98 -3.57 10.91
C PHE A 600 26.92 -3.96 9.88
N ALA A 601 27.35 -4.37 8.68
CA ALA A 601 26.47 -4.90 7.65
C ALA A 601 25.76 -6.17 8.12
N ALA A 602 26.51 -7.12 8.69
CA ALA A 602 25.94 -8.35 9.22
C ALA A 602 24.91 -8.04 10.31
N VAL A 603 25.25 -7.21 11.30
CA VAL A 603 24.34 -6.75 12.36
C VAL A 603 23.08 -6.11 11.80
N ALA A 604 23.21 -5.22 10.82
CA ALA A 604 22.09 -4.53 10.20
C ALA A 604 21.12 -5.49 9.49
N VAL A 605 21.61 -6.60 8.91
CA VAL A 605 20.78 -7.54 8.15
C VAL A 605 20.26 -8.74 8.97
N ILE A 606 20.68 -8.91 10.24
CA ILE A 606 20.21 -9.99 11.13
C ILE A 606 18.68 -10.02 11.18
N ILE A 607 18.06 -8.86 11.39
CA ILE A 607 16.62 -8.74 11.61
C ILE A 607 15.96 -8.19 10.35
N GLY A 608 15.17 -9.03 9.69
CA GLY A 608 14.33 -8.62 8.57
C GLY A 608 15.05 -8.44 7.24
N GLY A 609 16.39 -8.58 7.17
CA GLY A 609 17.15 -8.47 5.93
C GLY A 609 16.73 -9.45 4.83
N GLY A 610 16.26 -10.64 5.21
CA GLY A 610 15.75 -11.65 4.26
C GLY A 610 14.30 -11.45 3.81
N ARG A 611 13.50 -10.69 4.55
CA ARG A 611 12.05 -10.57 4.30
C ARG A 611 11.71 -9.74 3.08
N VAL A 612 12.65 -8.96 2.55
CA VAL A 612 12.46 -8.11 1.38
C VAL A 612 13.32 -8.59 0.24
N PHE A 613 12.70 -8.86 -0.91
CA PHE A 613 13.37 -9.40 -2.10
C PHE A 613 14.33 -10.56 -1.76
N GLY A 614 13.92 -11.44 -0.86
CA GLY A 614 14.67 -12.60 -0.40
C GLY A 614 13.75 -13.79 -0.21
N LEU A 615 14.30 -14.99 -0.31
CA LEU A 615 13.55 -16.25 -0.20
C LEU A 615 12.91 -16.43 1.20
N ASP A 616 13.46 -15.81 2.23
CA ASP A 616 12.90 -15.82 3.59
C ASP A 616 11.46 -15.28 3.64
N TYR A 617 11.07 -14.41 2.71
CA TYR A 617 9.68 -13.94 2.59
C TYR A 617 8.68 -15.09 2.41
N TYR A 618 9.06 -16.13 1.68
CA TYR A 618 8.21 -17.30 1.42
C TYR A 618 8.53 -18.48 2.34
N VAL A 619 9.82 -18.74 2.57
CA VAL A 619 10.30 -19.91 3.30
C VAL A 619 10.03 -19.79 4.81
N MET A 620 10.25 -18.61 5.41
CA MET A 620 10.11 -18.46 6.87
C MET A 620 8.67 -18.59 7.36
N PRO A 621 7.64 -17.98 6.72
CA PRO A 621 6.25 -18.21 7.12
C PRO A 621 5.83 -19.67 6.99
N TRP A 622 6.25 -20.34 5.91
CA TRP A 622 5.96 -21.75 5.68
C TRP A 622 6.62 -22.65 6.74
N LEU A 623 7.89 -22.38 7.09
CA LEU A 623 8.59 -23.09 8.16
C LEU A 623 7.91 -22.86 9.50
N LYS A 624 7.56 -21.61 9.83
CA LYS A 624 6.86 -21.24 11.06
C LYS A 624 5.53 -21.98 11.19
N GLU A 625 4.77 -22.09 10.10
CA GLU A 625 3.50 -22.81 10.08
C GLU A 625 3.64 -24.32 10.36
N ARG A 626 4.72 -24.95 9.90
CA ARG A 626 5.00 -26.35 10.24
C ARG A 626 5.54 -26.51 11.65
N TYR A 627 6.42 -25.59 12.05
CA TYR A 627 7.09 -25.61 13.34
C TYR A 627 6.11 -25.44 14.51
N LYS A 628 5.14 -24.52 14.39
CA LYS A 628 4.07 -24.33 15.40
C LYS A 628 3.19 -25.58 15.61
N ASN A 629 3.12 -26.48 14.63
CA ASN A 629 2.31 -27.70 14.70
C ASN A 629 3.02 -28.85 15.44
N ILE A 630 4.32 -28.72 15.74
CA ILE A 630 5.05 -29.72 16.52
C ILE A 630 4.63 -29.62 17.99
N LYS A 631 4.15 -30.72 18.57
CA LYS A 631 3.59 -30.76 19.94
C LYS A 631 4.54 -30.16 20.99
N ILE A 632 5.82 -30.53 20.97
CA ILE A 632 6.79 -30.04 21.97
C ILE A 632 7.06 -28.54 21.82
N VAL A 633 7.15 -28.06 20.58
CA VAL A 633 7.35 -26.64 20.25
C VAL A 633 6.17 -25.81 20.73
N ARG A 634 4.94 -26.29 20.46
CA ARG A 634 3.71 -25.64 20.92
C ARG A 634 3.62 -25.60 22.44
N LYS A 635 3.97 -26.70 23.10
CA LYS A 635 3.93 -26.82 24.58
C LYS A 635 4.99 -25.94 25.26
N LEU A 636 6.16 -25.80 24.65
CA LEU A 636 7.27 -25.00 25.19
C LEU A 636 7.28 -23.55 24.71
N TYR A 637 6.29 -23.15 23.89
CA TYR A 637 6.19 -21.80 23.30
C TYR A 637 7.47 -21.37 22.54
N ILE A 638 8.20 -22.34 21.97
CA ILE A 638 9.42 -22.07 21.19
C ILE A 638 8.99 -21.71 19.77
N TYR A 639 8.11 -20.75 19.57
CA TYR A 639 7.75 -20.24 18.26
C TYR A 639 7.48 -18.76 18.37
N HIS A 640 8.04 -17.97 17.47
CA HIS A 640 7.83 -16.53 17.46
C HIS A 640 6.39 -16.24 17.04
N ASP A 641 5.70 -15.32 17.71
CA ASP A 641 4.32 -14.91 17.37
C ASP A 641 4.22 -14.12 16.06
#